data_AF-A0A1H9IP59-F1
#
_entry.id   AF-A0A1H9IP59-F1
#
_cell.length_a   1.000
_cell.length_b   1.000
_cell.length_c   1.000
_cell.angle_alpha   90.00
_cell.angle_beta   90.00
_cell.angle_gamma   90.00
#
_symmetry.space_group_name_H-M   'P 1'
#
loop_
_entity.id
_entity.type
_entity.pdbx_description
1 polymer ?
#
loop_
_entity_poly.entity_id
_entity_poly.type
_entity_poly.pdbx_seq_one_letter_code
_entity_poly.pdbx_strand_id
1 'polypeptide(L)'
;MSQPSQRRPSFDFLICRNQKSDAYTLYRVDPHAEAFFTPVTLAADTSFDCNWRMAQIGGYLLQWSPLCKQHGDEGYQFNLIEFNPEAADPLNGTSIESGFWSKTKFWGKYRHTYSSNPDEGQNLDLIPMTSFVLNLIPARGRGTFELWNFDPQGVSGFKSDPLPVSYSPQNGFPLIKSGHTLIPIGNYVLDRLPDRKAFRLWSFDPQLATPLSLPAVQQGQWDKVDESSELTAIGYHVLEWNPAKGNYRLWQFDPEQPDVLTGPVHEGKLPSAIDGNSLLTSFQPRIPVQTERAATPGTLDFMRSKIKHVVYYMLESRSFDNVCGWLYEKGDQGCHYIGSQEPFDGTSREYFNNDGDNRVFVSKFQAGELSTQYNLVALDQDPFHDTTDNLQQMFAEEPGYWGRATPDMGGFILNNANPQVMETFSPQQLPVLNGLARHFAISDRWFCSMPGGTDVNRAFSITGSAFNRLGTWEGGSIYANWPESSHRQSIWKTLWSQGISDWKIYNSVLWENVVFTYQLYLQGQVPSVDANPTQFLSSIQQFKQDARHGNLPAFSYLEPGWIAPKGATSYHPGGDLVPGERELNEIYEAIKSGPGWKNTLLVVTFDKNGGIYDHVAPPYAKKPWPNDLNNGFAYDLMGPRVPTIMVSPWIREQSVIRAEGETPFDSTSFAATLLDWFGVPKPLWGLGDRINVAPTFEAVFEADQARTDAPTLTPPYDKSFPPER
;
A
#
# COMPACT_ATOMS: atom_id res chain seq x y z
N MET A 1 24.41 5.08 19.61
CA MET A 1 23.65 4.50 20.75
C MET A 1 22.20 4.84 20.51
N SER A 2 21.45 3.96 19.85
CA SER A 2 20.01 4.12 19.64
C SER A 2 19.32 4.04 21.01
N GLN A 3 18.50 5.04 21.34
CA GLN A 3 17.57 4.87 22.45
C GLN A 3 16.71 3.63 22.15
N PRO A 4 16.39 2.79 23.15
CA PRO A 4 15.48 1.69 22.93
C PRO A 4 14.16 2.29 22.46
N SER A 5 13.79 2.05 21.20
CA SER A 5 12.45 2.37 20.73
C SER A 5 11.49 1.58 21.60
N GLN A 6 10.84 2.26 22.55
CA GLN A 6 9.73 1.70 23.29
C GLN A 6 8.65 1.40 22.25
N ARG A 7 8.62 0.13 21.82
CA ARG A 7 7.73 -0.40 20.79
C ARG A 7 6.28 -0.14 21.19
N ARG A 8 5.43 0.12 20.19
CA ARG A 8 3.98 0.35 20.38
C ARG A 8 3.40 -0.84 21.16
N PRO A 9 2.73 -0.66 22.31
CA PRO A 9 1.75 -1.65 22.77
C PRO A 9 0.61 -1.69 21.74
N SER A 10 0.72 -2.61 20.78
CA SER A 10 -0.39 -3.10 19.97
C SER A 10 -0.60 -4.55 20.40
N PHE A 11 -1.67 -4.78 21.15
CA PHE A 11 -2.09 -6.13 21.45
C PHE A 11 -3.09 -6.59 20.41
N ASP A 12 -2.99 -7.85 20.07
CA ASP A 12 -4.01 -8.55 19.31
C ASP A 12 -4.99 -9.20 20.30
N PHE A 13 -6.09 -9.72 19.76
CA PHE A 13 -7.06 -10.46 20.53
C PHE A 13 -7.13 -11.92 20.08
N LEU A 14 -7.37 -12.81 21.02
CA LEU A 14 -7.57 -14.22 20.78
C LEU A 14 -8.91 -14.65 21.38
N ILE A 15 -9.84 -14.98 20.49
CA ILE A 15 -11.15 -15.52 20.83
C ILE A 15 -10.99 -17.03 20.96
N CYS A 16 -11.31 -17.57 22.13
CA CYS A 16 -11.27 -19.00 22.42
C CYS A 16 -12.70 -19.52 22.60
N ARG A 17 -13.22 -20.23 21.60
CA ARG A 17 -14.57 -20.80 21.61
C ARG A 17 -14.53 -22.29 21.94
N ASN A 18 -15.50 -22.76 22.70
CA ASN A 18 -15.68 -24.19 22.95
C ASN A 18 -16.53 -24.82 21.83
N GLN A 19 -16.10 -25.94 21.27
CA GLN A 19 -16.80 -26.64 20.18
C GLN A 19 -17.99 -27.50 20.66
N LYS A 20 -18.21 -27.61 21.97
CA LYS A 20 -19.26 -28.46 22.58
C LYS A 20 -20.23 -27.67 23.47
N SER A 21 -20.04 -26.36 23.61
CA SER A 21 -20.90 -25.48 24.39
C SER A 21 -20.80 -24.06 23.86
N ASP A 22 -21.82 -23.25 24.05
CA ASP A 22 -21.85 -21.86 23.57
C ASP A 22 -20.94 -20.89 24.37
N ALA A 23 -20.13 -21.42 25.30
CA ALA A 23 -19.18 -20.63 26.06
C ALA A 23 -17.98 -20.20 25.21
N TYR A 24 -17.52 -18.97 25.43
CA TYR A 24 -16.27 -18.48 24.87
C TYR A 24 -15.52 -17.62 25.91
N THR A 25 -14.22 -17.47 25.69
CA THR A 25 -13.36 -16.55 26.44
C THR A 25 -12.59 -15.67 25.47
N LEU A 26 -12.17 -14.50 25.94
CA LEU A 26 -11.40 -13.54 25.17
C LEU A 26 -10.10 -13.23 25.90
N TYR A 27 -8.98 -13.28 25.16
CA TYR A 27 -7.68 -12.88 25.66
C TYR A 27 -7.16 -11.71 24.84
N ARG A 28 -6.59 -10.73 25.52
CA ARG A 28 -5.63 -9.80 24.95
C ARG A 28 -4.28 -10.49 24.90
N VAL A 29 -3.63 -10.51 23.74
CA VAL A 29 -2.32 -11.13 23.53
C VAL A 29 -1.29 -10.11 23.08
N ASP A 30 -0.12 -10.15 23.72
CA ASP A 30 0.99 -9.24 23.44
C ASP A 30 2.30 -10.06 23.36
N PRO A 31 2.87 -10.26 22.16
CA PRO A 31 4.12 -10.98 21.95
C PRO A 31 5.33 -10.38 22.69
N HIS A 32 5.21 -9.15 23.22
CA HIS A 32 6.28 -8.43 23.89
C HIS A 32 6.04 -8.27 25.40
N ALA A 33 4.86 -8.65 25.91
CA ALA A 33 4.57 -8.63 27.34
C ALA A 33 5.12 -9.88 28.05
N GLU A 34 5.44 -9.74 29.34
CA GLU A 34 5.80 -10.89 30.19
C GLU A 34 4.67 -11.92 30.23
N ALA A 35 3.44 -11.46 30.49
CA ALA A 35 2.23 -12.25 30.39
C ALA A 35 1.66 -12.18 28.96
N PHE A 36 1.90 -13.25 28.18
CA PHE A 36 1.38 -13.32 26.81
C PHE A 36 -0.14 -13.31 26.74
N PHE A 37 -0.83 -14.01 27.65
CA PHE A 37 -2.30 -14.02 27.73
C PHE A 37 -2.78 -13.14 28.89
N THR A 38 -3.58 -12.12 28.56
CA THR A 38 -4.34 -11.34 29.56
C THR A 38 -5.83 -11.56 29.32
N PRO A 39 -6.59 -12.18 30.24
CA PRO A 39 -8.02 -12.40 30.05
C PRO A 39 -8.79 -11.07 30.00
N VAL A 40 -9.76 -10.97 29.10
CA VAL A 40 -10.72 -9.87 29.02
C VAL A 40 -11.98 -10.27 29.78
N THR A 41 -12.51 -9.37 30.60
CA THR A 41 -13.73 -9.64 31.38
C THR A 41 -14.96 -9.52 30.48
N LEU A 42 -15.76 -10.58 30.42
CA LEU A 42 -17.02 -10.65 29.69
C LEU A 42 -18.21 -10.61 30.66
N ALA A 43 -19.41 -10.31 30.16
CA ALA A 43 -20.63 -10.48 30.94
C ALA A 43 -20.86 -11.96 31.32
N ALA A 44 -21.55 -12.21 32.43
CA ALA A 44 -21.71 -13.58 32.96
C ALA A 44 -22.56 -14.50 32.07
N ASP A 45 -23.38 -13.91 31.20
CA ASP A 45 -24.35 -14.57 30.32
C ASP A 45 -23.96 -14.52 28.83
N THR A 46 -22.73 -14.14 28.50
CA THR A 46 -22.26 -14.17 27.10
C THR A 46 -22.28 -15.59 26.55
N SER A 47 -22.84 -15.76 25.36
CA SER A 47 -22.89 -17.05 24.67
C SER A 47 -22.78 -16.87 23.16
N PHE A 48 -22.09 -17.76 22.47
CA PHE A 48 -22.01 -17.79 21.01
C PHE A 48 -22.21 -19.22 20.51
N ASP A 49 -23.15 -19.45 19.60
CA ASP A 49 -23.48 -20.78 19.09
C ASP A 49 -22.23 -21.54 18.64
N CYS A 50 -21.93 -22.65 19.32
CA CYS A 50 -20.70 -23.40 19.10
C CYS A 50 -20.58 -24.01 17.70
N ASN A 51 -21.70 -24.15 16.98
CA ASN A 51 -21.72 -24.69 15.62
C ASN A 51 -21.39 -23.62 14.57
N TRP A 52 -21.50 -22.34 14.92
CA TRP A 52 -21.16 -21.26 14.00
C TRP A 52 -19.64 -21.14 13.85
N ARG A 53 -19.23 -20.64 12.70
CA ARG A 53 -17.84 -20.33 12.37
C ARG A 53 -17.65 -18.83 12.32
N MET A 54 -16.39 -18.41 12.45
CA MET A 54 -16.02 -17.01 12.31
C MET A 54 -14.61 -16.86 11.81
N ALA A 55 -14.34 -15.70 11.21
CA ALA A 55 -13.02 -15.27 10.80
C ALA A 55 -12.94 -13.75 10.80
N GLN A 56 -11.76 -13.19 11.12
CA GLN A 56 -11.50 -11.78 10.85
C GLN A 56 -11.39 -11.57 9.35
N ILE A 57 -12.08 -10.56 8.81
CA ILE A 57 -11.82 -10.03 7.48
C ILE A 57 -11.79 -8.51 7.53
N GLY A 58 -10.67 -7.94 7.11
CA GLY A 58 -10.41 -6.52 7.31
C GLY A 58 -10.61 -6.10 8.78
N GLY A 59 -11.44 -5.08 8.99
CA GLY A 59 -11.80 -4.56 10.32
C GLY A 59 -12.97 -5.28 11.01
N TYR A 60 -13.45 -6.40 10.46
CA TYR A 60 -14.72 -7.03 10.85
C TYR A 60 -14.57 -8.49 11.25
N LEU A 61 -15.53 -9.01 12.02
CA LEU A 61 -15.74 -10.44 12.17
C LEU A 61 -16.89 -10.88 11.26
N LEU A 62 -16.57 -11.78 10.34
CA LEU A 62 -17.57 -12.51 9.57
C LEU A 62 -17.92 -13.79 10.31
N GLN A 63 -19.20 -14.00 10.58
CA GLN A 63 -19.74 -15.17 11.27
C GLN A 63 -20.73 -15.89 10.36
N TRP A 64 -20.75 -17.23 10.38
CA TRP A 64 -21.70 -17.99 9.58
C TRP A 64 -22.11 -19.30 10.23
N SER A 65 -23.36 -19.69 9.98
CA SER A 65 -23.94 -20.93 10.49
C SER A 65 -23.41 -22.15 9.71
N PRO A 66 -23.58 -23.38 10.25
CA PRO A 66 -23.58 -24.58 9.42
C PRO A 66 -24.74 -24.54 8.41
N LEU A 67 -24.79 -25.53 7.53
CA LEU A 67 -25.87 -25.68 6.55
C LEU A 67 -27.23 -25.77 7.27
N CYS A 68 -28.12 -24.85 6.92
CA CYS A 68 -29.45 -24.75 7.47
C CYS A 68 -30.49 -24.56 6.35
N LYS A 69 -31.77 -24.55 6.73
CA LYS A 69 -32.88 -24.28 5.80
C LYS A 69 -33.58 -22.98 6.16
N GLN A 70 -33.75 -22.10 5.18
CA GLN A 70 -34.54 -20.88 5.32
C GLN A 70 -35.52 -20.79 4.14
N HIS A 71 -36.82 -20.70 4.44
CA HIS A 71 -37.91 -20.66 3.45
C HIS A 71 -37.90 -21.79 2.41
N GLY A 72 -37.34 -22.96 2.75
CA GLY A 72 -37.25 -24.13 1.85
C GLY A 72 -35.93 -24.24 1.10
N ASP A 73 -35.09 -23.20 1.09
CA ASP A 73 -33.77 -23.21 0.47
C ASP A 73 -32.69 -23.65 1.47
N GLU A 74 -31.72 -24.42 0.99
CA GLU A 74 -30.52 -24.82 1.76
C GLU A 74 -29.42 -23.77 1.62
N GLY A 75 -28.76 -23.44 2.72
CA GLY A 75 -27.74 -22.39 2.74
C GLY A 75 -27.21 -22.09 4.12
N TYR A 76 -26.59 -20.93 4.27
CA TYR A 76 -25.87 -20.52 5.48
C TYR A 76 -26.37 -19.15 5.91
N GLN A 77 -26.74 -19.01 7.18
CA GLN A 77 -26.94 -17.69 7.79
C GLN A 77 -25.57 -17.04 8.01
N PHE A 78 -25.51 -15.72 7.91
CA PHE A 78 -24.28 -14.97 8.19
C PHE A 78 -24.58 -13.70 8.97
N ASN A 79 -23.59 -13.25 9.73
CA ASN A 79 -23.52 -11.94 10.37
C ASN A 79 -22.16 -11.32 10.08
N LEU A 80 -22.14 -10.03 9.81
CA LEU A 80 -20.95 -9.19 9.76
C LEU A 80 -21.04 -8.18 10.90
N ILE A 81 -20.08 -8.23 11.83
CA ILE A 81 -20.03 -7.33 12.98
C ILE A 81 -18.70 -6.57 13.02
N GLU A 82 -18.74 -5.34 13.52
CA GLU A 82 -17.52 -4.66 13.98
C GLU A 82 -17.14 -5.25 15.34
N PHE A 83 -15.94 -5.82 15.44
CA PHE A 83 -15.50 -6.40 16.70
C PHE A 83 -15.05 -5.30 17.65
N ASN A 84 -15.80 -5.12 18.73
CA ASN A 84 -15.43 -4.26 19.83
C ASN A 84 -14.96 -5.10 21.03
N PRO A 85 -13.64 -5.22 21.28
CA PRO A 85 -13.13 -6.01 22.39
C PRO A 85 -13.45 -5.42 23.78
N GLU A 86 -13.85 -4.15 23.85
CA GLU A 86 -14.24 -3.48 25.10
C GLU A 86 -15.74 -3.67 25.42
N ALA A 87 -16.52 -4.24 24.49
CA ALA A 87 -17.92 -4.54 24.72
C ALA A 87 -18.08 -5.68 25.75
N ALA A 88 -19.21 -5.67 26.46
CA ALA A 88 -19.53 -6.72 27.43
C ALA A 88 -19.74 -8.11 26.78
N ASP A 89 -20.20 -8.13 25.52
CA ASP A 89 -20.35 -9.32 24.67
C ASP A 89 -19.82 -9.03 23.24
N PRO A 90 -18.50 -9.13 23.00
CA PRO A 90 -17.87 -8.77 21.73
C PRO A 90 -18.31 -9.59 20.52
N LEU A 91 -18.88 -10.79 20.72
CA LEU A 91 -19.29 -11.67 19.62
C LEU A 91 -20.76 -11.50 19.21
N ASN A 92 -21.57 -10.83 20.02
CA ASN A 92 -22.99 -10.55 19.75
C ASN A 92 -23.28 -9.03 19.65
N GLY A 93 -22.30 -8.27 19.15
CA GLY A 93 -22.50 -6.86 18.82
C GLY A 93 -23.59 -6.67 17.74
N THR A 94 -24.01 -5.41 17.54
CA THR A 94 -24.97 -5.09 16.48
C THR A 94 -24.40 -5.46 15.11
N SER A 95 -25.09 -6.34 14.39
CA SER A 95 -24.77 -6.67 13.00
C SER A 95 -24.80 -5.43 12.13
N ILE A 96 -23.69 -5.16 11.45
CA ILE A 96 -23.65 -4.25 10.30
C ILE A 96 -24.51 -4.83 9.20
N GLU A 97 -24.36 -6.13 9.00
CA GLU A 97 -25.12 -6.88 8.03
C GLU A 97 -25.43 -8.28 8.53
N SER A 98 -26.58 -8.80 8.16
CA SER A 98 -26.95 -10.19 8.42
C SER A 98 -27.83 -10.71 7.30
N GLY A 99 -27.70 -11.98 6.97
CA GLY A 99 -28.47 -12.54 5.88
C GLY A 99 -28.36 -14.04 5.74
N PHE A 100 -28.71 -14.51 4.54
CA PHE A 100 -28.71 -15.91 4.18
C PHE A 100 -28.12 -16.07 2.78
N TRP A 101 -27.05 -16.87 2.69
CA TRP A 101 -26.44 -17.29 1.43
C TRP A 101 -26.95 -18.65 1.03
N SER A 102 -27.50 -18.76 -0.18
CA SER A 102 -27.81 -20.05 -0.79
C SER A 102 -26.57 -20.94 -0.86
N LYS A 103 -26.72 -22.24 -0.63
CA LYS A 103 -25.64 -23.22 -0.87
C LYS A 103 -25.09 -23.12 -2.30
N THR A 104 -25.96 -22.87 -3.29
CA THR A 104 -25.53 -22.77 -4.70
C THR A 104 -24.60 -21.58 -4.98
N LYS A 105 -24.54 -20.57 -4.10
CA LYS A 105 -23.59 -19.46 -4.22
C LYS A 105 -22.15 -19.96 -4.21
N PHE A 106 -21.80 -20.78 -3.23
CA PHE A 106 -20.43 -21.26 -3.02
C PHE A 106 -20.13 -22.61 -3.69
N TRP A 107 -21.18 -23.35 -4.05
CA TRP A 107 -21.08 -24.70 -4.62
C TRP A 107 -21.37 -24.74 -6.13
N GLY A 108 -21.89 -23.64 -6.68
CA GLY A 108 -22.35 -23.55 -8.06
C GLY A 108 -23.72 -24.18 -8.29
N LYS A 109 -24.26 -24.03 -9.51
CA LYS A 109 -25.59 -24.54 -9.89
C LYS A 109 -25.63 -26.02 -10.24
N TYR A 110 -24.48 -26.62 -10.59
CA TYR A 110 -24.43 -27.94 -11.22
C TYR A 110 -23.93 -29.05 -10.30
N ARG A 111 -23.44 -28.73 -9.10
CA ARG A 111 -22.84 -29.70 -8.17
C ARG A 111 -23.27 -29.41 -6.74
N HIS A 112 -23.87 -30.40 -6.10
CA HIS A 112 -24.24 -30.33 -4.68
C HIS A 112 -23.14 -30.87 -3.75
N THR A 113 -22.23 -31.70 -4.30
CA THR A 113 -21.05 -32.28 -3.65
C THR A 113 -19.95 -32.53 -4.71
N TYR A 114 -18.69 -32.66 -4.29
CA TYR A 114 -17.52 -33.00 -5.11
C TYR A 114 -16.95 -34.40 -4.81
N SER A 115 -17.42 -35.02 -3.74
CA SER A 115 -16.97 -36.30 -3.22
C SER A 115 -18.15 -37.19 -2.80
N SER A 116 -17.84 -38.39 -2.35
CA SER A 116 -18.82 -39.30 -1.73
C SER A 116 -19.08 -39.00 -0.25
N ASN A 117 -18.56 -37.90 0.29
CA ASN A 117 -18.79 -37.50 1.68
C ASN A 117 -20.21 -36.91 1.80
N PRO A 118 -21.14 -37.55 2.53
CA PRO A 118 -22.50 -37.03 2.69
C PRO A 118 -22.55 -35.72 3.50
N ASP A 119 -21.50 -35.45 4.28
CA ASP A 119 -21.38 -34.24 5.10
C ASP A 119 -20.67 -33.10 4.34
N GLU A 120 -20.38 -33.28 3.06
CA GLU A 120 -19.76 -32.26 2.24
C GLU A 120 -20.71 -31.05 2.04
N GLY A 121 -20.23 -29.88 2.46
CA GLY A 121 -21.03 -28.66 2.49
C GLY A 121 -22.01 -28.58 3.67
N GLN A 122 -21.84 -29.39 4.72
CA GLN A 122 -22.45 -29.10 6.02
C GLN A 122 -21.83 -27.86 6.66
N ASN A 123 -20.56 -27.61 6.37
CA ASN A 123 -19.86 -26.39 6.76
C ASN A 123 -19.27 -25.72 5.53
N LEU A 124 -19.19 -24.39 5.59
CA LEU A 124 -18.51 -23.58 4.59
C LEU A 124 -17.10 -23.26 5.09
N ASP A 125 -16.08 -23.57 4.29
CA ASP A 125 -14.68 -23.27 4.58
C ASP A 125 -14.28 -21.94 3.92
N LEU A 126 -14.49 -20.86 4.68
CA LEU A 126 -14.09 -19.50 4.29
C LEU A 126 -12.78 -19.15 4.98
N ILE A 127 -11.76 -18.83 4.19
CA ILE A 127 -10.42 -18.47 4.66
C ILE A 127 -10.17 -17.00 4.32
N PRO A 128 -10.04 -16.11 5.32
CA PRO A 128 -9.82 -14.69 5.05
C PRO A 128 -8.42 -14.44 4.49
N MET A 129 -8.33 -13.61 3.46
CA MET A 129 -7.10 -13.18 2.81
C MET A 129 -7.11 -11.65 2.72
N THR A 130 -6.73 -10.98 3.81
CA THR A 130 -6.76 -9.52 3.98
C THR A 130 -8.12 -8.88 3.65
N SER A 131 -8.37 -8.51 2.38
CA SER A 131 -9.63 -7.94 1.87
C SER A 131 -10.42 -8.89 0.94
N PHE A 132 -10.09 -10.18 0.96
CA PHE A 132 -10.76 -11.22 0.17
C PHE A 132 -11.12 -12.42 1.05
N VAL A 133 -12.01 -13.28 0.57
CA VAL A 133 -12.29 -14.58 1.18
C VAL A 133 -12.05 -15.68 0.17
N LEU A 134 -11.16 -16.61 0.50
CA LEU A 134 -11.00 -17.84 -0.26
C LEU A 134 -12.03 -18.87 0.24
N ASN A 135 -13.00 -19.21 -0.60
CA ASN A 135 -13.88 -20.35 -0.40
C ASN A 135 -13.16 -21.61 -0.89
N LEU A 136 -12.89 -22.56 0.01
CA LEU A 136 -12.22 -23.81 -0.31
C LEU A 136 -13.20 -24.99 -0.23
N ILE A 137 -13.22 -25.83 -1.25
CA ILE A 137 -13.94 -27.11 -1.26
C ILE A 137 -12.91 -28.22 -1.43
N PRO A 138 -12.39 -28.78 -0.33
CA PRO A 138 -11.33 -29.77 -0.40
C PRO A 138 -11.87 -31.15 -0.78
N ALA A 139 -11.35 -31.74 -1.87
CA ALA A 139 -11.59 -33.15 -2.21
C ALA A 139 -10.28 -33.97 -2.14
N ARG A 140 -10.39 -35.30 -2.15
CA ARG A 140 -9.23 -36.21 -2.00
C ARG A 140 -8.15 -36.03 -3.08
N GLY A 141 -8.56 -35.73 -4.32
CA GLY A 141 -7.68 -35.62 -5.48
C GLY A 141 -7.36 -34.20 -5.94
N ARG A 142 -8.12 -33.19 -5.47
CA ARG A 142 -7.94 -31.76 -5.78
C ARG A 142 -8.71 -30.92 -4.77
N GLY A 143 -8.24 -29.71 -4.47
CA GLY A 143 -9.05 -28.68 -3.83
C GLY A 143 -9.72 -27.87 -4.92
N THR A 144 -11.03 -27.65 -4.84
CA THR A 144 -11.70 -26.61 -5.64
C THR A 144 -11.72 -25.33 -4.82
N PHE A 145 -11.57 -24.18 -5.45
CA PHE A 145 -11.67 -22.91 -4.74
C PHE A 145 -12.34 -21.85 -5.60
N GLU A 146 -12.83 -20.82 -4.92
CA GLU A 146 -13.28 -19.57 -5.52
C GLU A 146 -12.87 -18.41 -4.61
N LEU A 147 -12.31 -17.35 -5.19
CA LEU A 147 -11.94 -16.16 -4.44
C LEU A 147 -13.09 -15.17 -4.49
N TRP A 148 -13.54 -14.72 -3.32
CA TRP A 148 -14.66 -13.80 -3.16
C TRP A 148 -14.15 -12.43 -2.76
N ASN A 149 -14.76 -11.41 -3.36
CA ASN A 149 -14.46 -10.04 -3.03
C ASN A 149 -15.18 -9.64 -1.73
N PHE A 150 -14.50 -9.01 -0.77
CA PHE A 150 -15.16 -8.53 0.46
C PHE A 150 -15.60 -7.07 0.36
N ASP A 151 -16.87 -6.80 0.64
CA ASP A 151 -17.45 -5.46 0.58
C ASP A 151 -18.39 -5.23 1.78
N PRO A 152 -17.93 -4.57 2.86
CA PRO A 152 -18.68 -4.45 4.11
C PRO A 152 -19.93 -3.56 4.03
N GLN A 153 -20.13 -2.78 2.96
CA GLN A 153 -21.30 -1.92 2.81
C GLN A 153 -22.39 -2.52 1.90
N GLY A 154 -22.08 -3.63 1.20
CA GLY A 154 -22.96 -4.17 0.17
C GLY A 154 -23.17 -3.19 -1.01
N VAL A 155 -23.90 -3.62 -2.04
CA VAL A 155 -24.19 -2.75 -3.20
C VAL A 155 -25.53 -2.04 -3.00
N SER A 156 -25.54 -0.70 -3.01
CA SER A 156 -26.76 0.12 -2.95
C SER A 156 -27.78 -0.35 -4.00
N GLY A 157 -29.01 -0.66 -3.56
CA GLY A 157 -30.09 -1.15 -4.43
C GLY A 157 -30.18 -2.68 -4.60
N PHE A 158 -29.25 -3.45 -4.04
CA PHE A 158 -29.30 -4.91 -3.96
C PHE A 158 -29.46 -5.41 -2.51
N LYS A 159 -29.76 -6.71 -2.34
CA LYS A 159 -29.70 -7.35 -1.02
C LYS A 159 -28.25 -7.23 -0.55
N SER A 160 -28.04 -6.56 0.58
CA SER A 160 -26.73 -6.47 1.24
C SER A 160 -26.13 -7.88 1.33
N ASP A 161 -24.88 -8.00 0.90
CA ASP A 161 -24.09 -9.24 0.92
C ASP A 161 -22.61 -8.85 1.03
N PRO A 162 -21.87 -9.25 2.09
CA PRO A 162 -20.48 -8.83 2.25
C PRO A 162 -19.53 -9.59 1.32
N LEU A 163 -20.03 -10.59 0.59
CA LEU A 163 -19.32 -11.34 -0.45
C LEU A 163 -20.14 -11.28 -1.77
N PRO A 164 -20.36 -10.10 -2.35
CA PRO A 164 -21.39 -9.91 -3.37
C PRO A 164 -21.09 -10.62 -4.69
N VAL A 165 -19.81 -10.72 -5.05
CA VAL A 165 -19.36 -11.31 -6.32
C VAL A 165 -18.06 -12.10 -6.15
N SER A 166 -17.89 -13.15 -6.95
CA SER A 166 -16.61 -13.84 -7.11
C SER A 166 -15.60 -12.89 -7.74
N TYR A 167 -14.44 -12.73 -7.12
CA TYR A 167 -13.34 -11.90 -7.63
C TYR A 167 -12.57 -12.58 -8.76
N SER A 168 -12.45 -13.90 -8.70
CA SER A 168 -11.86 -14.72 -9.76
C SER A 168 -12.80 -15.90 -10.10
N PRO A 169 -12.73 -16.45 -11.32
CA PRO A 169 -13.45 -17.68 -11.65
C PRO A 169 -13.08 -18.83 -10.71
N GLN A 170 -14.04 -19.74 -10.48
CA GLN A 170 -13.78 -20.99 -9.76
C GLN A 170 -12.72 -21.82 -10.47
N ASN A 171 -11.75 -22.34 -9.70
CA ASN A 171 -10.67 -23.17 -10.23
C ASN A 171 -10.27 -24.26 -9.22
N GLY A 172 -9.16 -24.97 -9.44
CA GLY A 172 -8.68 -26.00 -8.53
C GLY A 172 -7.20 -25.86 -8.17
N PHE A 173 -6.88 -26.14 -6.91
CA PHE A 173 -5.52 -26.34 -6.46
C PHE A 173 -5.07 -27.78 -6.74
N PRO A 174 -3.96 -27.99 -7.47
CA PRO A 174 -3.42 -29.33 -7.69
C PRO A 174 -2.77 -29.90 -6.41
N LEU A 175 -2.23 -29.04 -5.54
CA LEU A 175 -1.39 -29.43 -4.41
C LEU A 175 -2.04 -29.29 -3.04
N ILE A 176 -3.20 -28.62 -2.97
CA ILE A 176 -4.00 -28.44 -1.75
C ILE A 176 -5.24 -29.31 -1.88
N LYS A 177 -5.47 -30.19 -0.91
CA LYS A 177 -6.53 -31.20 -0.92
C LYS A 177 -7.08 -31.43 0.49
N SER A 178 -8.04 -32.33 0.62
CA SER A 178 -8.58 -32.72 1.93
C SER A 178 -7.46 -33.15 2.91
N GLY A 179 -7.55 -32.67 4.15
CA GLY A 179 -6.58 -32.89 5.23
C GLY A 179 -5.51 -31.80 5.38
N HIS A 180 -5.42 -30.86 4.44
CA HIS A 180 -4.54 -29.69 4.58
C HIS A 180 -5.15 -28.65 5.52
N THR A 181 -4.30 -27.88 6.22
CA THR A 181 -4.72 -26.71 7.01
C THR A 181 -4.04 -25.47 6.47
N LEU A 182 -4.83 -24.52 5.98
CA LEU A 182 -4.33 -23.26 5.44
C LEU A 182 -4.39 -22.17 6.51
N ILE A 183 -3.26 -21.51 6.75
CA ILE A 183 -3.08 -20.50 7.78
C ILE A 183 -2.63 -19.20 7.11
N PRO A 184 -3.54 -18.23 6.87
CA PRO A 184 -3.19 -16.94 6.28
C PRO A 184 -2.33 -16.10 7.22
N ILE A 185 -1.26 -15.51 6.68
CA ILE A 185 -0.31 -14.66 7.40
C ILE A 185 0.16 -13.55 6.45
N GLY A 186 -0.46 -12.36 6.52
CA GLY A 186 -0.12 -11.25 5.63
C GLY A 186 -0.33 -11.60 4.15
N ASN A 187 0.73 -11.47 3.34
CA ASN A 187 0.73 -11.81 1.92
C ASN A 187 0.90 -13.32 1.64
N TYR A 188 0.89 -14.16 2.67
CA TYR A 188 1.25 -15.57 2.57
C TYR A 188 0.17 -16.48 3.14
N VAL A 189 0.20 -17.74 2.73
CA VAL A 189 -0.57 -18.82 3.34
C VAL A 189 0.37 -19.97 3.67
N LEU A 190 0.47 -20.27 4.96
CA LEU A 190 1.16 -21.43 5.46
C LEU A 190 0.23 -22.64 5.37
N ASP A 191 0.54 -23.55 4.45
CA ASP A 191 -0.19 -24.80 4.20
C ASP A 191 0.47 -25.94 4.97
N ARG A 192 -0.16 -26.35 6.07
CA ARG A 192 0.22 -27.55 6.82
C ARG A 192 -0.32 -28.79 6.12
N LEU A 193 0.59 -29.68 5.73
CA LEU A 193 0.24 -30.89 5.01
C LEU A 193 -0.48 -31.91 5.92
N PRO A 194 -1.18 -32.90 5.35
CA PRO A 194 -1.94 -33.89 6.12
C PRO A 194 -1.12 -34.76 7.07
N ASP A 195 0.20 -34.89 6.84
CA ASP A 195 1.11 -35.58 7.77
C ASP A 195 1.43 -34.75 9.03
N ARG A 196 0.99 -33.49 9.05
CA ARG A 196 1.16 -32.50 10.12
C ARG A 196 2.62 -32.14 10.46
N LYS A 197 3.59 -32.62 9.67
CA LYS A 197 5.03 -32.34 9.81
C LYS A 197 5.57 -31.48 8.68
N ALA A 198 5.03 -31.65 7.48
CA ALA A 198 5.45 -30.89 6.32
C ALA A 198 4.62 -29.63 6.14
N PHE A 199 5.24 -28.63 5.52
CA PHE A 199 4.60 -27.39 5.15
C PHE A 199 4.90 -27.00 3.70
N ARG A 200 3.99 -26.20 3.14
CA ARG A 200 4.25 -25.36 1.97
C ARG A 200 3.92 -23.93 2.33
N LEU A 201 4.72 -23.01 1.82
CA LEU A 201 4.45 -21.59 1.89
C LEU A 201 4.01 -21.09 0.52
N TRP A 202 2.79 -20.57 0.47
CA TRP A 202 2.22 -19.97 -0.73
C TRP A 202 2.27 -18.45 -0.61
N SER A 203 2.59 -17.75 -1.69
CA SER A 203 2.31 -16.32 -1.80
C SER A 203 0.89 -16.13 -2.31
N PHE A 204 0.09 -15.34 -1.59
CA PHE A 204 -1.25 -14.93 -1.99
C PHE A 204 -1.16 -13.76 -2.97
N ASP A 205 -1.67 -13.97 -4.19
CA ASP A 205 -1.71 -12.99 -5.27
C ASP A 205 -3.07 -13.02 -5.97
N PRO A 206 -3.98 -12.09 -5.65
CA PRO A 206 -5.36 -12.13 -6.14
C PRO A 206 -5.49 -11.80 -7.64
N GLN A 207 -4.42 -11.36 -8.31
CA GLN A 207 -4.42 -11.15 -9.77
C GLN A 207 -4.35 -12.48 -10.55
N LEU A 208 -3.92 -13.56 -9.91
CA LEU A 208 -3.69 -14.84 -10.59
C LEU A 208 -4.96 -15.70 -10.61
N ALA A 209 -5.14 -16.45 -11.70
CA ALA A 209 -6.19 -17.47 -11.80
C ALA A 209 -6.08 -18.58 -10.73
N THR A 210 -4.92 -18.73 -10.11
CA THR A 210 -4.69 -19.53 -8.90
C THR A 210 -4.02 -18.62 -7.87
N PRO A 211 -4.78 -18.07 -6.90
CA PRO A 211 -4.31 -16.97 -6.07
C PRO A 211 -3.29 -17.41 -5.01
N LEU A 212 -3.15 -18.71 -4.76
CA LEU A 212 -1.97 -19.25 -4.07
C LEU A 212 -0.95 -19.61 -5.15
N SER A 213 -0.05 -18.65 -5.39
CA SER A 213 0.78 -18.58 -6.59
C SER A 213 1.71 -19.79 -6.75
N LEU A 214 1.96 -20.17 -8.01
CA LEU A 214 2.91 -21.22 -8.37
C LEU A 214 4.18 -20.60 -8.97
N PRO A 215 5.37 -21.14 -8.64
CA PRO A 215 5.60 -22.22 -7.67
C PRO A 215 5.33 -21.76 -6.22
N ALA A 216 5.19 -22.72 -5.30
CA ALA A 216 5.23 -22.40 -3.87
C ALA A 216 6.52 -21.64 -3.57
N VAL A 217 6.44 -20.63 -2.70
CA VAL A 217 7.60 -19.84 -2.28
C VAL A 217 8.63 -20.76 -1.62
N GLN A 218 8.14 -21.71 -0.81
CA GLN A 218 8.96 -22.66 -0.09
C GLN A 218 8.17 -23.91 0.29
N GLN A 219 8.89 -25.00 0.57
CA GLN A 219 8.34 -26.19 1.20
C GLN A 219 9.40 -26.87 2.07
N GLY A 220 8.97 -27.51 3.16
CA GLY A 220 9.88 -28.14 4.11
C GLY A 220 9.16 -29.05 5.10
N GLN A 221 9.92 -29.56 6.07
CA GLN A 221 9.40 -30.23 7.26
C GLN A 221 9.82 -29.44 8.48
N TRP A 222 8.91 -29.29 9.44
CA TRP A 222 9.25 -28.68 10.72
C TRP A 222 9.99 -29.68 11.59
N ASP A 223 11.11 -29.22 12.16
CA ASP A 223 11.86 -30.00 13.15
C ASP A 223 11.26 -29.85 14.55
N LYS A 224 10.69 -28.68 14.86
CA LYS A 224 10.31 -28.28 16.23
C LYS A 224 8.81 -28.18 16.47
N VAL A 225 8.00 -28.05 15.42
CA VAL A 225 6.54 -27.98 15.52
C VAL A 225 6.00 -29.38 15.77
N ASP A 226 5.24 -29.55 16.85
CA ASP A 226 4.70 -30.84 17.24
C ASP A 226 3.49 -31.22 16.36
N GLU A 227 3.48 -32.45 15.84
CA GLU A 227 2.40 -32.99 15.02
C GLU A 227 1.05 -33.01 15.76
N SER A 228 1.06 -33.11 17.09
CA SER A 228 -0.12 -33.11 17.97
C SER A 228 -0.58 -31.71 18.39
N SER A 229 0.19 -30.66 18.08
CA SER A 229 -0.20 -29.26 18.34
C SER A 229 -1.09 -28.72 17.23
N GLU A 230 -1.92 -27.74 17.57
CA GLU A 230 -2.64 -26.88 16.62
C GLU A 230 -1.87 -25.58 16.37
N LEU A 231 -2.16 -24.93 15.24
CA LEU A 231 -1.51 -23.69 14.82
C LEU A 231 -2.56 -22.60 14.59
N THR A 232 -2.30 -21.40 15.10
CA THR A 232 -3.18 -20.23 14.92
C THR A 232 -2.33 -18.99 14.61
N ALA A 233 -2.59 -18.34 13.49
CA ALA A 233 -1.93 -17.07 13.16
C ALA A 233 -2.38 -15.96 14.11
N ILE A 234 -1.45 -15.10 14.51
CA ILE A 234 -1.68 -13.89 15.30
C ILE A 234 -0.76 -12.81 14.72
N GLY A 235 -1.29 -12.02 13.78
CA GLY A 235 -0.48 -11.11 12.98
C GLY A 235 0.63 -11.83 12.23
N TYR A 236 1.88 -11.40 12.40
CA TYR A 236 3.07 -12.07 11.85
C TYR A 236 3.67 -13.13 12.80
N HIS A 237 2.89 -13.64 13.75
CA HIS A 237 3.28 -14.74 14.60
C HIS A 237 2.37 -15.95 14.37
N VAL A 238 2.84 -17.12 14.76
CA VAL A 238 2.06 -18.35 14.80
C VAL A 238 2.09 -18.92 16.22
N LEU A 239 0.92 -19.01 16.83
CA LEU A 239 0.72 -19.70 18.10
C LEU A 239 0.62 -21.21 17.83
N GLU A 240 1.65 -21.96 18.21
CA GLU A 240 1.58 -23.40 18.37
C GLU A 240 1.06 -23.72 19.78
N TRP A 241 -0.03 -24.47 19.87
CA TRP A 241 -0.62 -24.83 21.17
C TRP A 241 -1.00 -26.29 21.22
N ASN A 242 -0.72 -26.92 22.37
CA ASN A 242 -1.00 -28.33 22.59
C ASN A 242 -1.93 -28.50 23.80
N PRO A 243 -3.22 -28.78 23.58
CA PRO A 243 -4.17 -28.91 24.68
C PRO A 243 -3.89 -30.13 25.57
N ALA A 244 -3.33 -31.21 25.01
CA ALA A 244 -3.02 -32.42 25.78
C ALA A 244 -1.83 -32.21 26.73
N LYS A 245 -0.85 -31.38 26.33
CA LYS A 245 0.33 -31.03 27.13
C LYS A 245 0.14 -29.77 27.97
N GLY A 246 -0.90 -28.98 27.69
CA GLY A 246 -1.21 -27.72 28.37
C GLY A 246 -0.14 -26.65 28.17
N ASN A 247 0.57 -26.65 27.03
CA ASN A 247 1.64 -25.70 26.74
C ASN A 247 1.46 -25.03 25.36
N TYR A 248 2.16 -23.92 25.16
CA TYR A 248 2.20 -23.22 23.89
C TYR A 248 3.61 -22.70 23.60
N ARG A 249 3.86 -22.43 22.32
CA ARG A 249 5.01 -21.72 21.79
C ARG A 249 4.51 -20.71 20.77
N LEU A 250 4.97 -19.46 20.87
CA LEU A 250 4.74 -18.42 19.88
C LEU A 250 5.95 -18.32 18.98
N TRP A 251 5.74 -18.50 17.68
CA TRP A 251 6.78 -18.44 16.66
C TRP A 251 6.68 -17.13 15.89
N GLN A 252 7.82 -16.55 15.53
CA GLN A 252 7.88 -15.48 14.54
C GLN A 252 7.76 -16.09 13.15
N PHE A 253 6.88 -15.55 12.31
CA PHE A 253 6.82 -15.94 10.90
C PHE A 253 7.85 -15.14 10.10
N ASP A 254 8.67 -15.84 9.31
CA ASP A 254 9.66 -15.25 8.39
C ASP A 254 9.71 -16.08 7.09
N PRO A 255 9.20 -15.55 5.96
CA PRO A 255 9.14 -16.27 4.69
C PRO A 255 10.52 -16.45 4.01
N GLU A 256 11.57 -15.81 4.52
CA GLU A 256 12.93 -15.94 3.95
C GLU A 256 13.74 -17.08 4.59
N GLN A 257 13.25 -17.66 5.69
CA GLN A 257 13.98 -18.66 6.46
C GLN A 257 13.63 -20.08 6.03
N PRO A 258 14.60 -21.02 5.95
CA PRO A 258 14.37 -22.42 5.63
C PRO A 258 13.32 -23.12 6.51
N ASP A 259 13.23 -22.73 7.77
CA ASP A 259 12.08 -22.98 8.64
C ASP A 259 11.35 -21.65 8.85
N VAL A 260 10.19 -21.51 8.22
CA VAL A 260 9.43 -20.25 8.18
C VAL A 260 8.89 -19.84 9.55
N LEU A 261 8.96 -20.72 10.54
CA LEU A 261 8.60 -20.45 11.93
C LEU A 261 9.88 -20.36 12.78
N THR A 262 10.35 -19.14 12.98
CA THR A 262 11.57 -18.86 13.75
C THR A 262 11.25 -18.61 15.24
N GLY A 263 12.20 -18.94 16.12
CA GLY A 263 12.05 -18.79 17.57
C GLY A 263 12.12 -20.11 18.35
N PRO A 264 11.30 -20.29 19.40
CA PRO A 264 10.14 -19.49 19.80
C PRO A 264 10.49 -18.11 20.40
N VAL A 265 9.61 -17.12 20.22
CA VAL A 265 9.72 -15.79 20.84
C VAL A 265 9.02 -15.69 22.19
N HIS A 266 8.05 -16.57 22.45
CA HIS A 266 7.40 -16.76 23.75
C HIS A 266 7.02 -18.23 23.92
N GLU A 267 7.03 -18.74 25.15
CA GLU A 267 6.54 -20.09 25.46
C GLU A 267 6.03 -20.16 26.89
N GLY A 268 5.07 -21.05 27.14
CA GLY A 268 4.46 -21.12 28.46
C GLY A 268 3.36 -22.16 28.60
N LYS A 269 2.56 -22.00 29.66
CA LYS A 269 1.38 -22.82 29.92
C LYS A 269 0.13 -22.19 29.32
N LEU A 270 -0.72 -23.02 28.75
CA LEU A 270 -2.02 -22.57 28.26
C LEU A 270 -2.90 -22.12 29.43
N PRO A 271 -3.68 -21.04 29.28
CA PRO A 271 -4.79 -20.74 30.18
C PRO A 271 -5.73 -21.94 30.28
N SER A 272 -6.30 -22.19 31.47
CA SER A 272 -7.16 -23.36 31.71
C SER A 272 -8.42 -23.41 30.84
N ALA A 273 -8.84 -22.29 30.27
CA ALA A 273 -9.98 -22.25 29.35
C ALA A 273 -9.62 -22.70 27.92
N ILE A 274 -8.32 -22.79 27.57
CA ILE A 274 -7.87 -23.32 26.28
C ILE A 274 -7.57 -24.82 26.46
N ASP A 275 -8.44 -25.65 25.92
CA ASP A 275 -8.45 -27.11 26.06
C ASP A 275 -8.61 -27.84 24.72
N GLY A 276 -8.77 -29.16 24.76
CA GLY A 276 -8.91 -30.00 23.55
C GLY A 276 -10.21 -29.80 22.76
N ASN A 277 -11.16 -29.01 23.27
CA ASN A 277 -12.40 -28.65 22.59
C ASN A 277 -12.37 -27.19 22.10
N SER A 278 -11.23 -26.52 22.21
CA SER A 278 -11.12 -25.10 21.89
C SER A 278 -10.88 -24.87 20.40
N LEU A 279 -11.47 -23.81 19.87
CA LEU A 279 -11.17 -23.24 18.55
C LEU A 279 -10.73 -21.80 18.75
N LEU A 280 -9.54 -21.46 18.25
CA LEU A 280 -8.93 -20.15 18.41
C LEU A 280 -9.10 -19.31 17.15
N THR A 281 -9.52 -18.06 17.31
CA THR A 281 -9.60 -17.07 16.23
C THR A 281 -8.92 -15.78 16.69
N SER A 282 -7.93 -15.32 15.93
CA SER A 282 -7.27 -14.05 16.21
C SER A 282 -8.08 -12.89 15.66
N PHE A 283 -7.98 -11.73 16.31
CA PHE A 283 -8.46 -10.47 15.78
C PHE A 283 -7.44 -9.35 16.02
N GLN A 284 -7.06 -8.64 14.97
CA GLN A 284 -6.17 -7.48 15.04
C GLN A 284 -6.97 -6.19 14.84
N PRO A 285 -7.20 -5.38 15.89
CA PRO A 285 -7.92 -4.12 15.76
C PRO A 285 -7.03 -3.06 15.11
N ARG A 286 -7.65 -1.95 14.67
CA ARG A 286 -6.88 -0.75 14.33
C ARG A 286 -6.06 -0.29 15.54
N ILE A 287 -4.80 0.05 15.28
CA ILE A 287 -3.84 0.47 16.30
C ILE A 287 -4.30 1.84 16.86
N PRO A 288 -4.62 1.96 18.16
CA PRO A 288 -5.03 3.24 18.74
C PRO A 288 -3.86 4.23 18.81
N VAL A 289 -4.17 5.52 18.88
CA VAL A 289 -3.15 6.57 19.12
C VAL A 289 -2.72 6.51 20.58
N GLN A 290 -1.41 6.45 20.82
CA GLN A 290 -0.87 6.45 22.18
C GLN A 290 -0.62 7.87 22.68
N THR A 291 -1.24 8.26 23.79
CA THR A 291 -1.19 9.64 24.30
C THR A 291 0.24 10.14 24.57
N GLU A 292 1.11 9.30 25.14
CA GLU A 292 2.50 9.67 25.43
C GLU A 292 3.29 9.95 24.16
N ARG A 293 3.15 9.10 23.14
CA ARG A 293 3.82 9.25 21.85
C ARG A 293 3.21 10.39 21.03
N ALA A 294 1.91 10.62 21.14
CA ALA A 294 1.22 11.74 20.49
C ALA A 294 1.74 13.12 20.92
N ALA A 295 2.44 13.21 22.05
CA ALA A 295 3.13 14.41 22.51
C ALA A 295 4.55 14.58 21.95
N THR A 296 5.10 13.56 21.29
CA THR A 296 6.50 13.52 20.82
C THR A 296 6.58 13.74 19.31
N PRO A 297 7.11 14.90 18.85
CA PRO A 297 7.35 15.18 17.43
C PRO A 297 8.14 14.05 16.73
N GLY A 298 7.91 13.87 15.44
CA GLY A 298 8.54 12.85 14.62
C GLY A 298 7.99 11.43 14.82
N THR A 299 7.03 11.22 15.72
CA THR A 299 6.37 9.92 15.88
C THR A 299 5.08 9.81 15.07
N LEU A 300 4.70 8.59 14.71
CA LEU A 300 3.46 8.36 13.99
C LEU A 300 2.23 8.79 14.81
N ASP A 301 2.22 8.54 16.13
CA ASP A 301 1.13 8.97 17.00
C ASP A 301 1.02 10.50 17.05
N PHE A 302 2.14 11.21 17.00
CA PHE A 302 2.13 12.66 16.85
C PHE A 302 1.48 13.07 15.53
N MET A 303 1.92 12.50 14.40
CA MET A 303 1.29 12.73 13.10
C MET A 303 -0.23 12.46 13.15
N ARG A 304 -0.67 11.33 13.69
CA ARG A 304 -2.10 10.96 13.81
C ARG A 304 -2.89 11.91 14.72
N SER A 305 -2.24 12.48 15.72
CA SER A 305 -2.85 13.46 16.60
C SER A 305 -3.05 14.82 15.92
N LYS A 306 -2.12 15.24 15.05
CA LYS A 306 -2.12 16.58 14.42
C LYS A 306 -2.78 16.60 13.04
N ILE A 307 -2.48 15.62 12.21
CA ILE A 307 -2.91 15.54 10.81
C ILE A 307 -4.25 14.82 10.74
N LYS A 308 -5.21 15.46 10.07
CA LYS A 308 -6.56 14.95 9.76
C LYS A 308 -6.80 14.78 8.27
N HIS A 309 -6.01 15.43 7.42
CA HIS A 309 -6.08 15.31 5.97
C HIS A 309 -4.69 15.00 5.40
N VAL A 310 -4.57 13.90 4.65
CA VAL A 310 -3.41 13.60 3.83
C VAL A 310 -3.78 13.83 2.37
N VAL A 311 -3.04 14.72 1.72
CA VAL A 311 -3.25 15.16 0.34
C VAL A 311 -2.04 14.72 -0.47
N TYR A 312 -2.22 13.84 -1.44
CA TYR A 312 -1.15 13.27 -2.27
C TYR A 312 -1.32 13.70 -3.72
N TYR A 313 -0.43 14.58 -4.19
CA TYR A 313 -0.44 15.08 -5.56
C TYR A 313 0.69 14.45 -6.38
N MET A 314 0.31 13.59 -7.32
CA MET A 314 1.23 12.79 -8.15
C MET A 314 1.34 13.37 -9.57
N LEU A 315 2.45 14.06 -9.84
CA LEU A 315 2.83 14.68 -11.11
C LEU A 315 3.54 13.70 -12.07
N GLU A 316 3.88 14.19 -13.26
CA GLU A 316 4.65 13.53 -14.34
C GLU A 316 5.75 14.47 -14.87
N SER A 317 6.71 14.02 -15.66
CA SER A 317 7.71 13.07 -15.23
C SER A 317 9.01 13.86 -15.17
N ARG A 318 9.62 13.98 -13.99
CA ARG A 318 10.80 14.83 -13.78
C ARG A 318 11.75 14.16 -12.81
N SER A 319 13.02 14.05 -13.20
CA SER A 319 14.06 13.63 -12.26
C SER A 319 14.28 14.67 -11.16
N PHE A 320 14.81 14.24 -10.03
CA PHE A 320 15.17 15.13 -8.94
C PHE A 320 16.15 16.22 -9.40
N ASP A 321 17.24 15.83 -10.06
CA ASP A 321 18.24 16.77 -10.57
C ASP A 321 17.66 17.80 -11.56
N ASN A 322 16.64 17.40 -12.35
CA ASN A 322 16.04 18.28 -13.35
C ASN A 322 15.31 19.48 -12.76
N VAL A 323 14.59 19.31 -11.65
CA VAL A 323 13.71 20.37 -11.12
C VAL A 323 14.03 20.83 -9.69
N CYS A 324 14.76 20.03 -8.91
CA CYS A 324 15.14 20.33 -7.53
C CYS A 324 16.65 20.20 -7.26
N GLY A 325 17.45 19.76 -8.23
CA GLY A 325 18.89 19.54 -8.06
C GLY A 325 19.65 20.79 -7.61
N TRP A 326 19.18 21.98 -7.98
CA TRP A 326 19.79 23.27 -7.64
C TRP A 326 19.18 23.94 -6.39
N LEU A 327 18.32 23.25 -5.64
CA LEU A 327 17.55 23.83 -4.52
C LEU A 327 18.43 24.56 -3.51
N TYR A 328 19.58 23.99 -3.13
CA TYR A 328 20.54 24.54 -2.15
C TYR A 328 21.92 24.77 -2.77
N GLU A 329 21.98 25.29 -4.01
CA GLU A 329 23.25 25.64 -4.67
C GLU A 329 24.06 26.66 -3.84
N LYS A 330 25.40 26.57 -3.88
CA LYS A 330 26.38 27.46 -3.21
C LYS A 330 26.62 27.23 -1.72
N GLY A 331 26.30 26.04 -1.20
CA GLY A 331 26.60 25.69 0.18
C GLY A 331 25.73 26.45 1.18
N ASP A 332 24.46 26.67 0.81
CA ASP A 332 23.42 27.19 1.72
C ASP A 332 23.50 26.39 3.04
N GLN A 333 23.95 27.08 4.09
CA GLN A 333 24.10 26.53 5.43
C GLN A 333 22.73 26.55 6.12
N GLY A 334 22.44 25.54 6.94
CA GLY A 334 21.24 25.53 7.79
C GLY A 334 20.13 24.57 7.35
N CYS A 335 20.38 23.65 6.42
CA CYS A 335 19.45 22.55 6.19
C CYS A 335 19.27 21.73 7.48
N HIS A 336 18.02 21.40 7.79
CA HIS A 336 17.66 20.52 8.89
C HIS A 336 17.58 19.07 8.38
N TYR A 337 18.64 18.29 8.60
CA TYR A 337 18.72 16.91 8.11
C TYR A 337 18.05 15.93 9.07
N ILE A 338 17.08 15.18 8.54
CA ILE A 338 16.37 14.09 9.23
C ILE A 338 16.85 12.78 8.64
N GLY A 339 17.42 11.91 9.49
CA GLY A 339 18.17 10.73 9.05
C GLY A 339 19.65 11.06 8.82
N SER A 340 20.19 10.68 7.64
CA SER A 340 21.59 10.93 7.29
C SER A 340 21.94 12.42 7.30
N GLN A 341 23.10 12.76 7.88
CA GLN A 341 23.62 14.12 8.02
C GLN A 341 24.53 14.56 6.86
N GLU A 342 24.65 13.74 5.81
CA GLU A 342 25.41 14.11 4.62
C GLU A 342 24.84 15.38 3.97
N PRO A 343 25.67 16.19 3.28
CA PRO A 343 25.20 17.35 2.55
C PRO A 343 24.04 17.01 1.59
N PHE A 344 23.24 18.01 1.26
CA PHE A 344 22.15 17.85 0.30
C PHE A 344 22.70 17.32 -1.04
N ASP A 345 22.13 16.24 -1.53
CA ASP A 345 22.62 15.50 -2.69
C ASP A 345 22.06 16.09 -3.99
N GLY A 346 22.41 17.35 -4.24
CA GLY A 346 21.97 18.13 -5.38
C GLY A 346 22.79 17.89 -6.65
N THR A 347 22.41 18.55 -7.73
CA THR A 347 23.10 18.45 -9.01
C THR A 347 24.32 19.39 -9.08
N SER A 348 25.22 19.16 -10.05
CA SER A 348 26.47 19.91 -10.21
C SER A 348 26.82 20.11 -11.69
N ARG A 349 27.52 21.20 -12.01
CA ARG A 349 28.05 21.47 -13.36
C ARG A 349 29.18 20.52 -13.75
N GLU A 350 29.68 19.72 -12.81
CA GLU A 350 30.72 18.73 -13.03
C GLU A 350 30.16 17.39 -13.54
N TYR A 351 28.86 17.13 -13.34
CA TYR A 351 28.22 15.91 -13.80
C TYR A 351 28.03 15.92 -15.32
N PHE A 352 28.26 14.76 -15.96
CA PHE A 352 28.20 14.64 -17.41
C PHE A 352 27.78 13.23 -17.86
N ASN A 353 27.32 13.15 -19.11
CA ASN A 353 27.26 11.92 -19.90
C ASN A 353 28.18 12.07 -21.11
N ASN A 354 28.61 10.94 -21.66
CA ASN A 354 29.40 10.94 -22.90
C ASN A 354 28.47 10.92 -24.12
N ASP A 355 28.83 11.68 -25.14
CA ASP A 355 28.28 11.63 -26.50
C ASP A 355 29.44 11.32 -27.46
N GLY A 356 29.67 10.02 -27.70
CA GLY A 356 30.93 9.55 -28.27
C GLY A 356 32.12 9.96 -27.39
N ASP A 357 33.07 10.68 -27.97
CA ASP A 357 34.26 11.19 -27.25
C ASP A 357 34.01 12.52 -26.51
N ASN A 358 32.83 13.13 -26.69
CA ASN A 358 32.50 14.43 -26.09
C ASN A 358 31.81 14.26 -24.73
N ARG A 359 32.09 15.17 -23.79
CA ARG A 359 31.35 15.27 -22.53
C ARG A 359 30.26 16.32 -22.62
N VAL A 360 29.04 15.92 -22.33
CA VAL A 360 27.89 16.83 -22.21
C VAL A 360 27.59 16.99 -20.73
N PHE A 361 27.86 18.18 -20.21
CA PHE A 361 27.68 18.51 -18.81
C PHE A 361 26.23 18.92 -18.51
N VAL A 362 25.81 18.67 -17.28
CA VAL A 362 24.55 19.22 -16.76
C VAL A 362 24.54 20.73 -16.92
N SER A 363 23.42 21.27 -17.42
CA SER A 363 23.26 22.70 -17.67
C SER A 363 21.87 23.20 -17.26
N LYS A 364 21.74 24.52 -17.06
CA LYS A 364 20.45 25.16 -16.74
C LYS A 364 19.79 25.64 -18.03
N PHE A 365 18.53 25.30 -18.23
CA PHE A 365 17.71 25.76 -19.35
C PHE A 365 17.73 27.29 -19.41
N GLN A 366 18.09 27.86 -20.57
CA GLN A 366 18.17 29.32 -20.76
C GLN A 366 18.98 30.04 -19.66
N ALA A 367 20.12 29.45 -19.26
CA ALA A 367 21.00 29.91 -18.19
C ALA A 367 20.36 29.99 -16.78
N GLY A 368 19.17 29.44 -16.60
CA GLY A 368 18.44 29.46 -15.33
C GLY A 368 17.58 30.71 -15.12
N GLU A 369 17.32 31.49 -16.17
CA GLU A 369 16.59 32.76 -16.09
C GLU A 369 15.13 32.64 -16.59
N LEU A 370 14.29 33.59 -16.19
CA LEU A 370 12.93 33.79 -16.72
C LEU A 370 12.94 34.87 -17.81
N SER A 371 12.08 34.73 -18.82
CA SER A 371 11.96 35.73 -19.89
C SER A 371 10.60 35.65 -20.58
N THR A 372 10.08 36.78 -21.03
CA THR A 372 8.88 36.84 -21.89
C THR A 372 9.20 36.53 -23.36
N GLN A 373 10.43 36.12 -23.70
CA GLN A 373 10.86 35.85 -25.07
C GLN A 373 10.77 34.37 -25.48
N TYR A 374 10.71 33.46 -24.50
CA TYR A 374 10.61 32.01 -24.70
C TYR A 374 9.59 31.42 -23.73
N ASN A 375 9.13 30.19 -23.99
CA ASN A 375 8.32 29.44 -23.03
C ASN A 375 9.25 28.58 -22.15
N LEU A 376 8.81 28.24 -20.93
CA LEU A 376 9.53 27.28 -20.08
C LEU A 376 9.28 25.83 -20.51
N VAL A 377 9.70 25.52 -21.74
CA VAL A 377 9.64 24.20 -22.36
C VAL A 377 11.08 23.74 -22.58
N ALA A 378 11.58 22.86 -21.71
CA ALA A 378 12.81 22.11 -21.95
C ALA A 378 12.44 20.71 -22.42
N LEU A 379 13.28 20.17 -23.33
CA LEU A 379 13.05 18.94 -24.09
C LEU A 379 11.97 19.11 -25.16
N ASP A 380 12.40 19.29 -26.40
CA ASP A 380 11.48 19.43 -27.55
C ASP A 380 10.75 18.13 -27.89
N GLN A 381 11.24 17.01 -27.36
CA GLN A 381 10.67 15.68 -27.50
C GLN A 381 10.58 15.00 -26.14
N ASP A 382 9.59 14.14 -26.00
CA ASP A 382 9.47 13.25 -24.86
C ASP A 382 10.62 12.21 -24.88
N PRO A 383 11.50 12.18 -23.87
CA PRO A 383 12.60 11.22 -23.83
C PRO A 383 12.07 9.79 -23.70
N PHE A 384 12.84 8.80 -24.14
CA PHE A 384 12.48 7.40 -23.92
C PHE A 384 12.54 7.07 -22.42
N HIS A 385 11.52 6.38 -21.92
CA HIS A 385 11.39 6.15 -20.49
C HIS A 385 10.65 4.86 -20.14
N ASP A 386 10.63 3.89 -21.04
CA ASP A 386 10.22 2.52 -20.71
C ASP A 386 11.28 1.81 -19.85
N THR A 387 10.94 0.62 -19.36
CA THR A 387 11.85 -0.15 -18.50
C THR A 387 13.20 -0.42 -19.18
N THR A 388 13.19 -0.83 -20.45
CA THR A 388 14.43 -1.13 -21.21
C THR A 388 15.29 0.11 -21.43
N ASP A 389 14.65 1.25 -21.68
CA ASP A 389 15.35 2.52 -21.86
C ASP A 389 16.00 2.97 -20.56
N ASN A 390 15.25 2.98 -19.46
CA ASN A 390 15.82 3.33 -18.16
C ASN A 390 16.97 2.40 -17.76
N LEU A 391 16.89 1.11 -18.06
CA LEU A 391 18.02 0.20 -17.85
C LEU A 391 19.25 0.61 -18.65
N GLN A 392 19.11 0.97 -19.94
CA GLN A 392 20.23 1.46 -20.75
C GLN A 392 20.76 2.82 -20.27
N GLN A 393 19.89 3.68 -19.75
CA GLN A 393 20.25 4.99 -19.20
C GLN A 393 21.07 4.86 -17.90
N MET A 394 20.66 3.92 -17.04
CA MET A 394 21.28 3.64 -15.75
C MET A 394 22.54 2.78 -15.85
N PHE A 395 22.63 1.91 -16.84
CA PHE A 395 23.76 1.03 -17.10
C PHE A 395 24.25 1.28 -18.53
N ALA A 396 25.25 2.14 -18.69
CA ALA A 396 25.81 2.42 -20.01
C ALA A 396 26.50 1.19 -20.61
N GLU A 397 27.08 0.32 -19.77
CA GLU A 397 27.88 -0.83 -20.16
C GLU A 397 27.50 -2.12 -19.41
N GLU A 398 27.94 -3.27 -19.94
CA GLU A 398 27.81 -4.60 -19.31
C GLU A 398 28.63 -4.70 -17.99
N PRO A 399 28.21 -5.50 -17.00
CA PRO A 399 27.16 -6.53 -17.08
C PRO A 399 25.74 -6.05 -16.69
N GLY A 400 25.57 -4.75 -16.43
CA GLY A 400 24.30 -4.10 -16.11
C GLY A 400 23.49 -4.75 -14.98
N TYR A 401 22.17 -4.64 -15.07
CA TYR A 401 21.22 -5.20 -14.09
C TYR A 401 21.39 -6.72 -13.92
N TRP A 402 21.63 -7.46 -15.01
CA TRP A 402 21.77 -8.92 -14.99
C TRP A 402 23.03 -9.39 -14.27
N GLY A 403 24.09 -8.59 -14.31
CA GLY A 403 25.31 -8.82 -13.53
C GLY A 403 25.24 -8.32 -12.09
N ARG A 404 24.10 -7.78 -11.64
CA ARG A 404 23.96 -7.13 -10.34
C ARG A 404 24.90 -5.93 -10.15
N ALA A 405 25.21 -5.22 -11.24
CA ALA A 405 26.07 -4.05 -11.20
C ALA A 405 25.40 -2.88 -10.47
N THR A 406 26.20 -1.95 -9.95
CA THR A 406 25.69 -0.64 -9.49
C THR A 406 25.48 0.25 -10.73
N PRO A 407 24.34 0.93 -10.87
CA PRO A 407 24.12 1.89 -11.97
C PRO A 407 25.24 2.93 -12.06
N ASP A 408 25.75 3.17 -13.27
CA ASP A 408 26.74 4.22 -13.56
C ASP A 408 26.09 5.56 -13.96
N MET A 409 24.78 5.54 -14.25
CA MET A 409 24.00 6.69 -14.71
C MET A 409 24.58 7.35 -15.98
N GLY A 410 25.35 6.60 -16.77
CA GLY A 410 26.18 7.05 -17.88
C GLY A 410 25.50 7.05 -19.25
N GLY A 411 24.29 6.49 -19.36
CA GLY A 411 23.69 6.12 -20.64
C GLY A 411 22.50 6.98 -21.09
N PHE A 412 22.18 8.08 -20.40
CA PHE A 412 21.03 8.94 -20.72
C PHE A 412 21.11 9.54 -22.13
N ILE A 413 22.28 10.06 -22.52
CA ILE A 413 22.48 10.58 -23.88
C ILE A 413 22.57 9.44 -24.88
N LEU A 414 23.25 8.35 -24.53
CA LEU A 414 23.39 7.17 -25.38
C LEU A 414 22.02 6.63 -25.81
N ASN A 415 21.08 6.50 -24.87
CA ASN A 415 19.74 5.99 -25.14
C ASN A 415 18.86 7.00 -25.90
N ASN A 416 18.90 8.28 -25.53
CA ASN A 416 18.00 9.29 -26.11
C ASN A 416 18.51 9.94 -27.39
N ALA A 417 19.81 9.85 -27.68
CA ALA A 417 20.49 10.60 -28.75
C ALA A 417 20.18 12.12 -28.71
N ASN A 418 19.93 12.66 -27.51
CA ASN A 418 19.56 14.05 -27.31
C ASN A 418 20.27 14.62 -26.06
N PRO A 419 21.18 15.61 -26.19
CA PRO A 419 21.86 16.20 -25.04
C PRO A 419 20.94 17.02 -24.12
N GLN A 420 19.73 17.40 -24.56
CA GLN A 420 18.78 18.14 -23.72
C GLN A 420 18.34 17.33 -22.49
N VAL A 421 18.50 16.01 -22.46
CA VAL A 421 18.23 15.18 -21.26
C VAL A 421 19.12 15.52 -20.06
N MET A 422 20.20 16.27 -20.29
CA MET A 422 21.09 16.82 -19.26
C MET A 422 20.73 18.26 -18.84
N GLU A 423 19.70 18.88 -19.45
CA GLU A 423 19.22 20.19 -19.05
C GLU A 423 18.38 20.12 -17.77
N THR A 424 18.43 21.18 -16.98
CA THR A 424 17.80 21.32 -15.66
C THR A 424 17.19 22.71 -15.51
N PHE A 425 16.30 22.89 -14.54
CA PHE A 425 15.68 24.16 -14.22
C PHE A 425 16.23 24.75 -12.92
N SER A 426 16.32 26.07 -12.84
CA SER A 426 16.73 26.76 -11.62
C SER A 426 15.56 26.95 -10.64
N PRO A 427 15.83 27.22 -9.34
CA PRO A 427 14.78 27.61 -8.39
C PRO A 427 14.03 28.89 -8.79
N GLN A 428 14.66 29.77 -9.59
CA GLN A 428 14.00 30.96 -10.13
C GLN A 428 13.01 30.62 -11.25
N GLN A 429 13.28 29.56 -12.02
CA GLN A 429 12.38 29.11 -13.08
C GLN A 429 11.20 28.30 -12.55
N LEU A 430 11.39 27.56 -11.45
CA LEU A 430 10.36 26.75 -10.78
C LEU A 430 10.17 27.19 -9.31
N PRO A 431 9.73 28.44 -9.07
CA PRO A 431 9.71 29.06 -7.75
C PRO A 431 8.67 28.48 -6.79
N VAL A 432 7.59 27.86 -7.28
CA VAL A 432 6.56 27.24 -6.45
C VAL A 432 7.07 25.89 -5.96
N LEU A 433 7.51 25.00 -6.86
CA LEU A 433 8.05 23.70 -6.48
C LEU A 433 9.26 23.84 -5.53
N ASN A 434 10.25 24.65 -5.92
CA ASN A 434 11.43 24.88 -5.09
C ASN A 434 11.12 25.70 -3.82
N GLY A 435 10.13 26.60 -3.89
CA GLY A 435 9.67 27.37 -2.73
C GLY A 435 9.04 26.48 -1.67
N LEU A 436 8.16 25.56 -2.05
CA LEU A 436 7.59 24.57 -1.13
C LEU A 436 8.68 23.69 -0.53
N ALA A 437 9.62 23.19 -1.34
CA ALA A 437 10.75 22.40 -0.86
C ALA A 437 11.60 23.14 0.18
N ARG A 438 11.95 24.42 -0.11
CA ARG A 438 12.78 25.25 0.78
C ARG A 438 12.07 25.65 2.06
N HIS A 439 10.77 25.94 2.00
CA HIS A 439 10.02 26.39 3.19
C HIS A 439 9.47 25.26 4.05
N PHE A 440 9.54 24.01 3.60
CA PHE A 440 9.09 22.83 4.34
C PHE A 440 10.15 21.73 4.25
N ALA A 441 9.76 20.53 3.81
CA ALA A 441 10.67 19.40 3.66
C ALA A 441 10.72 18.86 2.23
N ILE A 442 11.88 18.36 1.85
CA ILE A 442 12.10 17.59 0.61
C ILE A 442 12.92 16.33 0.93
N SER A 443 12.68 15.25 0.20
CA SER A 443 13.61 14.11 0.15
C SER A 443 14.52 14.22 -1.06
N ASP A 444 15.84 14.16 -0.84
CA ASP A 444 16.86 14.03 -1.89
C ASP A 444 17.27 12.56 -2.12
N ARG A 445 16.56 11.63 -1.49
CA ARG A 445 16.73 10.17 -1.61
C ARG A 445 15.38 9.47 -1.74
N TRP A 446 14.49 10.04 -2.56
CA TRP A 446 13.25 9.40 -3.01
C TRP A 446 13.41 8.92 -4.45
N PHE A 447 13.19 7.64 -4.68
CA PHE A 447 13.43 7.00 -5.96
C PHE A 447 12.12 6.58 -6.63
N CYS A 448 12.12 6.51 -7.97
CA CYS A 448 11.09 5.76 -8.69
C CYS A 448 11.04 4.34 -8.12
N SER A 449 9.85 3.76 -7.99
CA SER A 449 9.74 2.40 -7.48
C SER A 449 10.38 1.39 -8.46
N MET A 450 10.39 1.65 -9.75
CA MET A 450 11.19 0.88 -10.70
C MET A 450 11.67 1.75 -11.85
N PRO A 451 12.75 1.36 -12.55
CA PRO A 451 13.08 1.92 -13.86
C PRO A 451 11.94 1.57 -14.83
N GLY A 452 11.08 2.52 -15.18
CA GLY A 452 9.91 2.27 -16.01
C GLY A 452 8.94 3.45 -16.10
N GLY A 453 7.84 3.22 -16.82
CA GLY A 453 6.86 4.25 -17.17
C GLY A 453 5.90 4.68 -16.05
N THR A 454 4.90 5.45 -16.47
CA THR A 454 3.84 6.08 -15.67
C THR A 454 2.98 5.04 -14.95
N ASP A 455 2.38 4.10 -15.68
CA ASP A 455 1.40 3.13 -15.17
C ASP A 455 1.99 2.27 -14.04
N VAL A 456 3.24 1.81 -14.22
CA VAL A 456 3.91 0.92 -13.26
C VAL A 456 4.32 1.66 -11.99
N ASN A 457 4.87 2.88 -12.10
CA ASN A 457 5.30 3.63 -10.92
C ASN A 457 4.11 4.23 -10.14
N ARG A 458 3.04 4.62 -10.83
CA ARG A 458 1.77 4.97 -10.18
C ARG A 458 1.14 3.77 -9.49
N ALA A 459 1.15 2.58 -10.12
CA ALA A 459 0.67 1.36 -9.50
C ALA A 459 1.40 1.04 -8.18
N PHE A 460 2.72 1.25 -8.10
CA PHE A 460 3.47 1.07 -6.85
C PHE A 460 2.96 1.97 -5.70
N SER A 461 2.60 3.21 -5.99
CA SER A 461 2.18 4.20 -4.98
C SER A 461 0.89 3.86 -4.23
N ILE A 462 0.11 2.93 -4.77
CA ILE A 462 -1.24 2.62 -4.31
C ILE A 462 -1.54 1.11 -4.26
N THR A 463 -0.71 0.26 -4.86
CA THR A 463 -0.87 -1.21 -4.80
C THR A 463 0.37 -1.94 -4.27
N GLY A 464 1.47 -1.24 -4.08
CA GLY A 464 2.75 -1.83 -3.69
C GLY A 464 3.46 -2.65 -4.78
N SER A 465 2.90 -2.73 -6.00
CA SER A 465 3.55 -3.37 -7.15
C SER A 465 3.21 -2.75 -8.50
N ALA A 466 3.87 -3.25 -9.55
CA ALA A 466 3.58 -2.97 -10.95
C ALA A 466 2.67 -4.03 -11.62
N PHE A 467 1.89 -4.81 -10.86
CA PHE A 467 1.05 -5.92 -11.37
C PHE A 467 1.80 -6.95 -12.24
N ASN A 468 3.10 -7.14 -11.97
CA ASN A 468 3.99 -7.95 -12.81
C ASN A 468 3.97 -7.51 -14.31
N ARG A 469 3.86 -6.20 -14.58
CA ARG A 469 3.95 -5.56 -15.91
C ARG A 469 5.17 -4.63 -16.01
N LEU A 470 5.68 -4.40 -17.23
CA LEU A 470 6.89 -3.57 -17.48
C LEU A 470 6.65 -2.32 -18.34
N GLY A 471 5.62 -2.33 -19.18
CA GLY A 471 5.30 -1.22 -20.09
C GLY A 471 4.04 -0.49 -19.66
N THR A 472 3.61 0.49 -20.46
CA THR A 472 2.34 1.18 -20.29
C THR A 472 1.17 0.36 -20.86
N TRP A 473 -0.03 0.56 -20.33
CA TRP A 473 -1.27 -0.08 -20.78
C TRP A 473 -2.47 0.88 -20.72
N GLU A 474 -2.18 2.17 -20.89
CA GLU A 474 -3.11 3.29 -20.81
C GLU A 474 -3.82 3.65 -22.13
N GLY A 475 -3.90 2.73 -23.10
CA GLY A 475 -4.62 3.00 -24.35
C GLY A 475 -5.36 1.81 -24.94
N GLY A 476 -6.40 2.12 -25.72
CA GLY A 476 -7.14 1.13 -26.52
C GLY A 476 -7.88 0.09 -25.68
N SER A 477 -8.06 -1.12 -26.24
CA SER A 477 -8.88 -2.15 -25.59
C SER A 477 -8.27 -2.71 -24.30
N ILE A 478 -6.94 -2.65 -24.15
CA ILE A 478 -6.28 -3.10 -22.92
C ILE A 478 -6.67 -2.18 -21.75
N TYR A 479 -6.68 -0.86 -21.97
CA TYR A 479 -7.10 0.12 -20.97
C TYR A 479 -8.59 0.04 -20.67
N ALA A 480 -9.43 -0.02 -21.71
CA ALA A 480 -10.89 -0.04 -21.57
C ALA A 480 -11.37 -1.27 -20.79
N ASN A 481 -10.79 -2.45 -21.07
CA ASN A 481 -11.19 -3.71 -20.44
C ASN A 481 -10.39 -4.03 -19.17
N TRP A 482 -9.47 -3.15 -18.77
CA TRP A 482 -8.61 -3.38 -17.60
C TRP A 482 -9.42 -3.72 -16.34
N PRO A 483 -10.50 -3.00 -15.98
CA PRO A 483 -11.29 -3.29 -14.78
C PRO A 483 -12.02 -4.63 -14.79
N GLU A 484 -12.13 -5.29 -15.95
CA GLU A 484 -12.86 -6.56 -16.10
C GLU A 484 -12.05 -7.77 -15.64
N SER A 485 -10.77 -7.58 -15.30
CA SER A 485 -9.85 -8.63 -14.87
C SER A 485 -9.50 -8.50 -13.39
N SER A 486 -9.20 -9.62 -12.74
CA SER A 486 -8.71 -9.64 -11.35
C SER A 486 -7.31 -9.03 -11.29
N HIS A 487 -7.08 -8.15 -10.32
CA HIS A 487 -5.81 -7.47 -10.09
C HIS A 487 -5.38 -7.57 -8.62
N ARG A 488 -4.15 -7.15 -8.33
CA ARG A 488 -3.75 -6.87 -6.95
C ARG A 488 -4.59 -5.73 -6.41
N GLN A 489 -5.02 -5.85 -5.16
CA GLN A 489 -5.83 -4.81 -4.54
C GLN A 489 -5.07 -3.50 -4.39
N SER A 490 -5.81 -2.39 -4.41
CA SER A 490 -5.30 -1.07 -4.09
C SER A 490 -5.41 -0.73 -2.60
N ILE A 491 -4.80 0.39 -2.23
CA ILE A 491 -4.91 0.98 -0.91
C ILE A 491 -6.36 1.33 -0.59
N TRP A 492 -7.17 1.78 -1.55
CA TRP A 492 -8.59 2.05 -1.31
C TRP A 492 -9.36 0.78 -0.98
N LYS A 493 -9.07 -0.34 -1.65
CA LYS A 493 -9.67 -1.64 -1.29
C LYS A 493 -9.29 -2.05 0.14
N THR A 494 -8.04 -1.84 0.52
CA THR A 494 -7.54 -2.10 1.88
C THR A 494 -8.20 -1.19 2.91
N LEU A 495 -8.32 0.11 2.64
CA LEU A 495 -9.01 1.06 3.51
C LEU A 495 -10.49 0.70 3.65
N TRP A 496 -11.15 0.35 2.54
CA TRP A 496 -12.56 -0.03 2.50
C TRP A 496 -12.83 -1.27 3.36
N SER A 497 -11.99 -2.31 3.28
CA SER A 497 -12.13 -3.52 4.11
C SER A 497 -11.92 -3.25 5.61
N GLN A 498 -11.30 -2.12 5.96
CA GLN A 498 -11.11 -1.64 7.34
C GLN A 498 -12.20 -0.65 7.79
N GLY A 499 -13.24 -0.43 6.98
CA GLY A 499 -14.32 0.52 7.27
C GLY A 499 -13.94 1.99 7.06
N ILE A 500 -12.84 2.26 6.35
CA ILE A 500 -12.34 3.61 6.07
C ILE A 500 -12.82 4.04 4.68
N SER A 501 -13.82 4.91 4.65
CA SER A 501 -14.47 5.41 3.44
C SER A 501 -14.26 6.91 3.17
N ASP A 502 -13.62 7.63 4.09
CA ASP A 502 -13.40 9.07 3.99
C ASP A 502 -12.18 9.40 3.11
N TRP A 503 -12.34 9.18 1.81
CA TRP A 503 -11.32 9.46 0.80
C TRP A 503 -11.96 9.88 -0.52
N LYS A 504 -11.19 10.61 -1.35
CA LYS A 504 -11.59 10.95 -2.72
C LYS A 504 -10.40 10.97 -3.67
N ILE A 505 -10.67 10.67 -4.94
CA ILE A 505 -9.77 10.89 -6.07
C ILE A 505 -10.24 12.15 -6.80
N TYR A 506 -9.33 13.12 -6.94
CA TYR A 506 -9.57 14.37 -7.62
C TYR A 506 -8.76 14.44 -8.92
N ASN A 507 -9.43 14.64 -10.05
CA ASN A 507 -8.77 14.70 -11.35
C ASN A 507 -8.93 16.06 -12.03
N SER A 508 -7.94 16.48 -12.81
CA SER A 508 -8.02 17.70 -13.63
C SER A 508 -8.70 17.45 -14.98
N VAL A 509 -8.40 16.32 -15.62
CA VAL A 509 -8.93 15.95 -16.94
C VAL A 509 -9.25 14.46 -16.98
N LEU A 510 -10.06 14.04 -17.95
CA LEU A 510 -10.34 12.63 -18.21
C LEU A 510 -9.35 12.08 -19.23
N TRP A 511 -8.91 10.84 -19.04
CA TRP A 511 -8.11 10.08 -19.98
C TRP A 511 -8.98 9.01 -20.66
N GLU A 512 -9.06 9.02 -21.98
CA GLU A 512 -10.03 8.22 -22.76
C GLU A 512 -11.48 8.25 -22.20
N ASN A 513 -11.92 9.42 -21.71
CA ASN A 513 -13.25 9.68 -21.10
C ASN A 513 -13.48 9.09 -19.69
N VAL A 514 -12.44 8.64 -19.00
CA VAL A 514 -12.52 8.13 -17.63
C VAL A 514 -11.48 8.79 -16.71
N VAL A 515 -11.65 8.65 -15.40
CA VAL A 515 -10.65 9.09 -14.41
C VAL A 515 -9.54 8.04 -14.36
N PHE A 516 -8.30 8.44 -14.63
CA PHE A 516 -7.18 7.52 -14.91
C PHE A 516 -6.86 6.59 -13.74
N THR A 517 -6.65 7.13 -12.53
CA THR A 517 -6.28 6.30 -11.37
C THR A 517 -7.44 5.41 -10.95
N TYR A 518 -8.68 5.89 -11.09
CA TYR A 518 -9.86 5.07 -10.83
C TYR A 518 -9.95 3.88 -11.79
N GLN A 519 -9.86 4.14 -13.09
CA GLN A 519 -9.92 3.12 -14.15
C GLN A 519 -8.85 2.04 -13.95
N LEU A 520 -7.59 2.43 -13.74
CA LEU A 520 -6.50 1.47 -13.67
C LEU A 520 -6.38 0.75 -12.33
N TYR A 521 -6.84 1.35 -11.24
CA TYR A 521 -6.41 0.86 -9.94
C TYR A 521 -7.48 0.71 -8.88
N LEU A 522 -8.72 1.11 -9.14
CA LEU A 522 -9.81 0.96 -8.16
C LEU A 522 -11.05 0.29 -8.76
N GLN A 523 -11.42 0.64 -9.99
CA GLN A 523 -12.60 0.09 -10.62
C GLN A 523 -12.54 -1.43 -10.70
N GLY A 524 -13.64 -2.10 -10.36
CA GLY A 524 -13.74 -3.56 -10.31
C GLY A 524 -13.25 -4.18 -8.99
N GLN A 525 -12.65 -3.40 -8.08
CA GLN A 525 -12.18 -3.90 -6.78
C GLN A 525 -13.20 -3.73 -5.66
N VAL A 526 -14.08 -2.72 -5.73
CA VAL A 526 -15.06 -2.41 -4.67
C VAL A 526 -16.44 -2.17 -5.31
N PRO A 527 -17.32 -3.18 -5.38
CA PRO A 527 -18.61 -3.10 -6.06
C PRO A 527 -19.52 -1.95 -5.57
N SER A 528 -19.52 -1.66 -4.26
CA SER A 528 -20.29 -0.56 -3.67
C SER A 528 -19.80 0.84 -4.08
N VAL A 529 -18.50 1.00 -4.26
CA VAL A 529 -17.86 2.22 -4.82
C VAL A 529 -18.18 2.32 -6.31
N ASP A 530 -18.03 1.21 -7.05
CA ASP A 530 -18.32 1.16 -8.49
C ASP A 530 -19.79 1.47 -8.81
N ALA A 531 -20.70 1.18 -7.88
CA ALA A 531 -22.10 1.54 -7.98
C ALA A 531 -22.38 3.03 -7.74
N ASN A 532 -21.50 3.75 -7.04
CA ASN A 532 -21.67 5.17 -6.69
C ASN A 532 -20.37 5.99 -6.85
N PRO A 533 -19.69 5.95 -8.02
CA PRO A 533 -18.35 6.50 -8.16
C PRO A 533 -18.30 8.02 -7.96
N THR A 534 -19.38 8.75 -8.26
CA THR A 534 -19.45 10.21 -8.09
C THR A 534 -19.34 10.70 -6.64
N GLN A 535 -19.54 9.82 -5.65
CA GLN A 535 -19.29 10.14 -4.24
C GLN A 535 -17.79 10.24 -3.94
N PHE A 536 -16.98 9.49 -4.69
CA PHE A 536 -15.55 9.29 -4.45
C PHE A 536 -14.66 9.96 -5.50
N LEU A 537 -15.22 10.33 -6.65
CA LEU A 537 -14.53 10.99 -7.75
C LEU A 537 -15.00 12.42 -7.91
N SER A 538 -14.07 13.37 -8.00
CA SER A 538 -14.41 14.77 -8.25
C SER A 538 -13.32 15.52 -9.00
N SER A 539 -13.56 16.79 -9.31
CA SER A 539 -12.57 17.61 -10.02
C SER A 539 -11.56 18.26 -9.08
N ILE A 540 -10.36 18.58 -9.57
CA ILE A 540 -9.40 19.42 -8.82
C ILE A 540 -9.99 20.78 -8.41
N GLN A 541 -10.93 21.33 -9.19
CA GLN A 541 -11.62 22.56 -8.78
C GLN A 541 -12.52 22.34 -7.56
N GLN A 542 -13.17 21.18 -7.45
CA GLN A 542 -13.90 20.79 -6.26
C GLN A 542 -12.94 20.60 -5.07
N PHE A 543 -11.78 19.98 -5.26
CA PHE A 543 -10.76 19.88 -4.21
C PHE A 543 -10.41 21.25 -3.62
N LYS A 544 -10.15 22.25 -4.47
CA LYS A 544 -9.82 23.62 -4.01
C LYS A 544 -10.97 24.25 -3.21
N GLN A 545 -12.23 23.96 -3.57
CA GLN A 545 -13.39 24.40 -2.80
C GLN A 545 -13.51 23.65 -1.47
N ASP A 546 -13.30 22.33 -1.49
CA ASP A 546 -13.33 21.49 -0.29
C ASP A 546 -12.26 21.94 0.72
N ALA A 547 -11.05 22.25 0.24
CA ALA A 547 -9.96 22.82 1.04
C ALA A 547 -10.34 24.16 1.69
N ARG A 548 -10.85 25.12 0.91
CA ARG A 548 -11.23 26.45 1.40
C ARG A 548 -12.39 26.42 2.39
N HIS A 549 -13.31 25.48 2.24
CA HIS A 549 -14.52 25.40 3.05
C HIS A 549 -14.45 24.38 4.20
N GLY A 550 -13.33 23.67 4.37
CA GLY A 550 -13.16 22.69 5.45
C GLY A 550 -13.88 21.36 5.21
N ASN A 551 -14.07 20.98 3.95
CA ASN A 551 -14.74 19.74 3.53
C ASN A 551 -13.76 18.71 2.94
N LEU A 552 -12.45 18.84 3.21
CA LEU A 552 -11.48 17.86 2.74
C LEU A 552 -11.76 16.49 3.36
N PRO A 553 -11.70 15.40 2.58
CA PRO A 553 -11.72 14.05 3.14
C PRO A 553 -10.43 13.77 3.92
N ALA A 554 -10.39 12.70 4.70
CA ALA A 554 -9.18 12.25 5.37
C ALA A 554 -8.04 11.92 4.39
N PHE A 555 -8.33 11.33 3.23
CA PHE A 555 -7.35 11.08 2.17
C PHE A 555 -7.80 11.62 0.81
N SER A 556 -7.01 12.53 0.23
CA SER A 556 -7.20 13.08 -1.12
C SER A 556 -6.06 12.65 -2.04
N TYR A 557 -6.37 11.93 -3.12
CA TYR A 557 -5.43 11.66 -4.21
C TYR A 557 -5.69 12.65 -5.36
N LEU A 558 -4.66 13.32 -5.85
CA LEU A 558 -4.78 14.33 -6.90
C LEU A 558 -4.00 13.93 -8.15
N GLU A 559 -4.67 14.01 -9.29
CA GLU A 559 -4.09 13.82 -10.62
C GLU A 559 -4.03 15.14 -11.39
N PRO A 560 -2.90 15.44 -12.04
CA PRO A 560 -2.76 16.65 -12.85
C PRO A 560 -3.53 16.55 -14.17
N GLY A 561 -3.50 17.63 -14.95
CA GLY A 561 -3.87 17.58 -16.36
C GLY A 561 -2.76 16.94 -17.17
N TRP A 562 -2.98 15.69 -17.62
CA TRP A 562 -2.01 14.81 -18.30
C TRP A 562 -1.33 15.45 -19.51
N ILE A 563 -2.07 15.60 -20.61
CA ILE A 563 -1.60 16.14 -21.88
C ILE A 563 -2.70 17.04 -22.43
N ALA A 564 -2.38 18.32 -22.65
CA ALA A 564 -3.29 19.28 -23.24
C ALA A 564 -2.53 20.12 -24.29
N PRO A 565 -3.14 20.45 -25.46
CA PRO A 565 -2.49 21.28 -26.48
C PRO A 565 -1.97 22.63 -25.94
N LYS A 566 -2.57 23.14 -24.86
CA LYS A 566 -2.09 24.23 -24.01
C LYS A 566 -2.55 23.99 -22.56
N GLY A 567 -1.73 24.32 -21.57
CA GLY A 567 -2.15 24.34 -20.17
C GLY A 567 -2.11 23.00 -19.44
N ALA A 568 -1.36 22.01 -19.92
CA ALA A 568 -1.10 20.78 -19.16
C ALA A 568 -0.42 21.12 -17.83
N THR A 569 -0.87 20.53 -16.73
CA THR A 569 -0.36 20.83 -15.38
C THR A 569 0.49 19.70 -14.80
N SER A 570 0.76 18.68 -15.62
CA SER A 570 1.44 17.45 -15.22
C SER A 570 2.91 17.61 -14.96
N TYR A 571 3.56 18.64 -15.53
CA TYR A 571 5.02 18.80 -15.68
C TYR A 571 5.65 17.86 -16.70
N HIS A 572 4.87 17.09 -17.48
CA HIS A 572 5.41 16.15 -18.47
C HIS A 572 6.39 16.83 -19.47
N PRO A 573 7.50 16.17 -19.87
CA PRO A 573 8.41 16.67 -20.92
C PRO A 573 7.68 17.06 -22.21
N GLY A 574 8.20 18.09 -22.90
CA GLY A 574 7.54 18.70 -24.06
C GLY A 574 6.42 19.71 -23.72
N GLY A 575 5.95 19.74 -22.48
CA GLY A 575 4.97 20.72 -21.98
C GLY A 575 5.61 21.99 -21.40
N ASP A 576 4.87 23.10 -21.42
CA ASP A 576 5.20 24.34 -20.70
C ASP A 576 5.00 24.11 -19.20
N LEU A 577 5.98 24.49 -18.38
CA LEU A 577 5.95 24.29 -16.93
C LEU A 577 5.18 25.37 -16.16
N VAL A 578 4.89 26.53 -16.76
CA VAL A 578 4.18 27.61 -16.05
C VAL A 578 2.78 27.19 -15.57
N PRO A 579 1.94 26.49 -16.36
CA PRO A 579 0.64 26.00 -15.88
C PRO A 579 0.75 25.02 -14.71
N GLY A 580 1.74 24.14 -14.71
CA GLY A 580 1.98 23.20 -13.60
C GLY A 580 2.34 23.91 -12.30
N GLU A 581 3.21 24.91 -12.37
CA GLU A 581 3.58 25.76 -11.22
C GLU A 581 2.39 26.56 -10.69
N ARG A 582 1.54 27.09 -11.58
CA ARG A 582 0.31 27.81 -11.19
C ARG A 582 -0.69 26.89 -10.49
N GLU A 583 -0.96 25.71 -11.04
CA GLU A 583 -1.89 24.73 -10.44
C GLU A 583 -1.40 24.25 -9.06
N LEU A 584 -0.10 23.97 -8.93
CA LEU A 584 0.51 23.62 -7.65
C LEU A 584 0.36 24.74 -6.62
N ASN A 585 0.57 26.00 -7.03
CA ASN A 585 0.37 27.14 -6.16
C ASN A 585 -1.09 27.29 -5.75
N GLU A 586 -2.05 27.11 -6.67
CA GLU A 586 -3.47 27.18 -6.37
C GLU A 586 -3.94 26.08 -5.39
N ILE A 587 -3.41 24.87 -5.52
CA ILE A 587 -3.62 23.76 -4.57
C ILE A 587 -3.10 24.16 -3.19
N TYR A 588 -1.85 24.62 -3.11
CA TYR A 588 -1.25 25.06 -1.85
C TYR A 588 -2.03 26.22 -1.21
N GLU A 589 -2.36 27.26 -1.97
CA GLU A 589 -3.13 28.41 -1.50
C GLU A 589 -4.54 28.02 -1.03
N ALA A 590 -5.19 27.05 -1.68
CA ALA A 590 -6.49 26.54 -1.24
C ALA A 590 -6.41 25.83 0.12
N ILE A 591 -5.35 25.04 0.35
CA ILE A 591 -5.12 24.39 1.64
C ILE A 591 -4.72 25.41 2.71
N LYS A 592 -3.79 26.32 2.39
CA LYS A 592 -3.26 27.37 3.27
C LYS A 592 -4.36 28.32 3.76
N SER A 593 -5.27 28.71 2.88
CA SER A 593 -6.38 29.61 3.20
C SER A 593 -7.56 28.91 3.87
N GLY A 594 -7.61 27.58 3.82
CA GLY A 594 -8.67 26.78 4.42
C GLY A 594 -8.52 26.59 5.94
N PRO A 595 -9.62 26.24 6.64
CA PRO A 595 -9.57 25.98 8.08
C PRO A 595 -8.72 24.76 8.45
N GLY A 596 -8.45 23.87 7.50
CA GLY A 596 -7.67 22.65 7.68
C GLY A 596 -6.14 22.83 7.63
N TRP A 597 -5.59 24.04 7.41
CA TRP A 597 -4.14 24.26 7.23
C TRP A 597 -3.27 23.55 8.30
N LYS A 598 -3.63 23.69 9.59
CA LYS A 598 -2.90 23.07 10.71
C LYS A 598 -3.05 21.56 10.81
N ASN A 599 -3.95 20.97 10.04
CA ASN A 599 -4.31 19.55 10.09
C ASN A 599 -4.07 18.84 8.76
N THR A 600 -3.43 19.50 7.78
CA THR A 600 -3.17 18.92 6.47
C THR A 600 -1.67 18.61 6.30
N LEU A 601 -1.39 17.44 5.74
CA LEU A 601 -0.13 17.11 5.09
C LEU A 601 -0.37 17.09 3.58
N LEU A 602 0.30 17.97 2.84
CA LEU A 602 0.38 17.89 1.38
C LEU A 602 1.71 17.24 0.99
N VAL A 603 1.64 16.14 0.24
CA VAL A 603 2.79 15.47 -0.37
C VAL A 603 2.72 15.71 -1.87
N VAL A 604 3.76 16.31 -2.43
CA VAL A 604 3.90 16.57 -3.87
C VAL A 604 5.03 15.68 -4.38
N THR A 605 4.75 14.84 -5.36
CA THR A 605 5.74 13.92 -5.91
C THR A 605 5.51 13.68 -7.39
N PHE A 606 6.45 12.98 -8.03
CA PHE A 606 6.35 12.52 -9.40
C PHE A 606 6.32 11.00 -9.44
N ASP A 607 5.72 10.44 -10.49
CA ASP A 607 5.72 8.99 -10.72
C ASP A 607 7.08 8.48 -11.20
N LYS A 608 7.67 9.13 -12.20
CA LYS A 608 8.93 8.76 -12.83
C LYS A 608 9.80 9.96 -13.22
N ASN A 609 11.06 9.66 -13.55
CA ASN A 609 12.05 10.64 -14.01
C ASN A 609 11.84 11.12 -15.46
N GLY A 610 11.08 10.36 -16.27
CA GLY A 610 10.76 10.74 -17.66
C GLY A 610 11.91 10.57 -18.63
N GLY A 611 12.90 9.72 -18.34
CA GLY A 611 14.10 9.55 -19.17
C GLY A 611 15.09 10.71 -19.05
N ILE A 612 14.86 11.61 -18.08
CA ILE A 612 15.72 12.75 -17.79
C ILE A 612 16.80 12.32 -16.78
N TYR A 613 18.00 12.85 -16.96
CA TYR A 613 19.18 12.55 -16.16
C TYR A 613 18.96 12.80 -14.66
N ASP A 614 19.47 11.88 -13.85
CA ASP A 614 19.76 12.07 -12.43
C ASP A 614 21.11 11.43 -12.14
N HIS A 615 21.95 12.07 -11.34
CA HIS A 615 23.29 11.57 -11.10
C HIS A 615 23.38 10.42 -10.07
N VAL A 616 22.35 10.19 -9.25
CA VAL A 616 22.43 9.23 -8.15
C VAL A 616 21.98 7.85 -8.61
N ALA A 617 22.88 6.88 -8.45
CA ALA A 617 22.61 5.47 -8.70
C ALA A 617 21.50 4.95 -7.76
N PRO A 618 20.37 4.44 -8.29
CA PRO A 618 19.34 3.84 -7.46
C PRO A 618 19.76 2.47 -6.92
N PRO A 619 19.35 2.09 -5.70
CA PRO A 619 19.69 0.81 -5.12
C PRO A 619 18.76 -0.32 -5.59
N TYR A 620 19.20 -1.55 -5.37
CA TYR A 620 18.32 -2.72 -5.39
C TYR A 620 17.33 -2.67 -4.22
N ALA A 621 16.14 -3.23 -4.42
CA ALA A 621 15.03 -3.23 -3.49
C ALA A 621 14.47 -4.64 -3.27
N LYS A 622 13.63 -4.80 -2.25
CA LYS A 622 12.83 -6.01 -2.08
C LYS A 622 11.86 -6.16 -3.26
N LYS A 623 11.70 -7.38 -3.76
CA LYS A 623 10.68 -7.68 -4.78
C LYS A 623 9.27 -7.29 -4.27
N PRO A 624 8.36 -6.84 -5.14
CA PRO A 624 6.98 -6.54 -4.76
C PRO A 624 6.27 -7.79 -4.26
N TRP A 625 6.37 -8.89 -5.01
CA TRP A 625 5.91 -10.22 -4.61
C TRP A 625 7.02 -11.25 -4.84
N PRO A 626 7.08 -12.36 -4.08
CA PRO A 626 8.16 -13.35 -4.18
C PRO A 626 8.35 -13.92 -5.59
N ASN A 627 7.22 -14.17 -6.27
CA ASN A 627 7.17 -14.81 -7.59
C ASN A 627 7.15 -13.79 -8.75
N ASP A 628 7.28 -12.49 -8.48
CA ASP A 628 7.35 -11.48 -9.56
C ASP A 628 8.63 -11.67 -10.39
N LEU A 629 8.40 -11.81 -11.69
CA LEU A 629 9.40 -11.97 -12.73
C LEU A 629 8.72 -11.76 -14.09
N ASN A 630 9.14 -10.74 -14.84
CA ASN A 630 8.67 -10.50 -16.19
C ASN A 630 9.86 -10.21 -17.10
N ASN A 631 10.02 -10.99 -18.18
CA ASN A 631 11.14 -10.86 -19.12
C ASN A 631 12.52 -10.78 -18.43
N GLY A 632 12.74 -11.62 -17.41
CA GLY A 632 13.94 -11.61 -16.58
C GLY A 632 13.96 -10.55 -15.48
N PHE A 633 13.15 -9.49 -15.57
CA PHE A 633 13.14 -8.40 -14.60
C PHE A 633 12.32 -8.77 -13.36
N ALA A 634 12.96 -8.68 -12.20
CA ALA A 634 12.40 -9.17 -10.94
C ALA A 634 11.82 -8.06 -10.06
N TYR A 635 11.76 -6.82 -10.56
CA TYR A 635 11.22 -5.65 -9.85
C TYR A 635 11.95 -5.32 -8.55
N ASP A 636 13.21 -5.74 -8.47
CA ASP A 636 14.12 -5.57 -7.33
C ASP A 636 15.17 -4.49 -7.57
N LEU A 637 14.92 -3.56 -8.50
CA LEU A 637 15.75 -2.39 -8.76
C LEU A 637 14.86 -1.14 -8.77
N MET A 638 15.23 -0.12 -8.01
CA MET A 638 14.59 1.19 -8.05
C MET A 638 15.01 1.96 -9.31
N GLY A 639 14.19 2.92 -9.75
CA GLY A 639 14.57 3.83 -10.84
C GLY A 639 15.20 5.13 -10.33
N PRO A 640 15.55 6.08 -11.20
CA PRO A 640 16.19 7.34 -10.82
C PRO A 640 15.39 8.15 -9.79
N ARG A 641 16.03 9.12 -9.13
CA ARG A 641 15.33 9.93 -8.12
C ARG A 641 14.26 10.82 -8.73
N VAL A 642 13.20 11.03 -7.96
CA VAL A 642 12.12 11.98 -8.25
C VAL A 642 11.96 12.97 -7.08
N PRO A 643 11.52 14.20 -7.33
CA PRO A 643 11.21 15.13 -6.25
C PRO A 643 10.06 14.59 -5.39
N THR A 644 10.22 14.65 -4.07
CA THR A 644 9.12 14.44 -3.13
C THR A 644 9.18 15.47 -2.01
N ILE A 645 8.16 16.32 -1.93
CA ILE A 645 8.06 17.46 -1.03
C ILE A 645 6.91 17.23 -0.06
N MET A 646 7.12 17.55 1.22
CA MET A 646 6.13 17.40 2.28
C MET A 646 5.87 18.77 2.91
N VAL A 647 4.60 19.19 2.87
CA VAL A 647 4.15 20.53 3.26
C VAL A 647 3.15 20.42 4.41
N SER A 648 3.50 21.01 5.55
CA SER A 648 2.64 21.12 6.72
C SER A 648 3.24 22.15 7.69
N PRO A 649 2.43 22.91 8.45
CA PRO A 649 2.96 23.84 9.45
C PRO A 649 3.69 23.13 10.61
N TRP A 650 3.61 21.80 10.71
CA TRP A 650 4.36 21.01 11.69
C TRP A 650 5.77 20.60 11.23
N ILE A 651 6.16 21.01 10.03
CA ILE A 651 7.46 20.70 9.42
C ILE A 651 8.33 21.97 9.49
N ARG A 652 9.59 21.83 9.88
CA ARG A 652 10.55 22.95 9.91
C ARG A 652 10.93 23.37 8.49
N GLU A 653 11.23 24.64 8.29
CA GLU A 653 11.78 25.09 7.01
C GLU A 653 13.13 24.43 6.72
N GLN A 654 13.51 24.37 5.44
CA GLN A 654 14.78 23.82 4.98
C GLN A 654 15.06 22.39 5.46
N SER A 655 14.01 21.57 5.65
CA SER A 655 14.17 20.19 6.08
C SER A 655 14.53 19.29 4.90
N VAL A 656 15.53 18.42 5.10
CA VAL A 656 15.90 17.37 4.14
C VAL A 656 15.72 16.03 4.83
N ILE A 657 14.74 15.25 4.39
CA ILE A 657 14.40 13.96 4.99
C ILE A 657 14.94 12.81 4.16
N ARG A 658 15.57 11.85 4.84
CA ARG A 658 16.01 10.57 4.27
C ARG A 658 15.52 9.44 5.16
N ALA A 659 15.29 8.27 4.56
CA ALA A 659 14.89 7.10 5.32
C ALA A 659 15.97 6.72 6.34
N GLU A 660 15.56 6.22 7.50
CA GLU A 660 16.47 5.57 8.43
C GLU A 660 16.76 4.14 7.94
N GLY A 661 18.04 3.77 7.82
CA GLY A 661 18.47 2.44 7.37
C GLY A 661 18.89 2.39 5.90
N GLU A 662 18.93 1.18 5.34
CA GLU A 662 19.49 0.92 4.00
C GLU A 662 18.49 1.09 2.86
N THR A 663 17.18 0.93 3.13
CA THR A 663 16.14 1.09 2.11
C THR A 663 15.75 2.57 2.03
N PRO A 664 15.95 3.24 0.88
CA PRO A 664 15.53 4.64 0.71
C PRO A 664 14.01 4.73 0.53
N PHE A 665 13.50 5.96 0.42
CA PHE A 665 12.09 6.16 0.10
C PHE A 665 11.80 5.88 -1.37
N ASP A 666 10.59 5.39 -1.62
CA ASP A 666 9.95 5.28 -2.93
C ASP A 666 8.42 5.47 -2.75
N SER A 667 7.66 5.32 -3.82
CA SER A 667 6.18 5.45 -3.76
C SER A 667 5.49 4.50 -2.78
N THR A 668 6.10 3.35 -2.43
CA THR A 668 5.55 2.45 -1.41
C THR A 668 5.69 3.00 0.01
N SER A 669 6.63 3.92 0.23
CA SER A 669 6.80 4.64 1.50
C SER A 669 5.62 5.56 1.82
N PHE A 670 4.99 6.14 0.79
CA PHE A 670 3.71 6.85 0.93
C PHE A 670 2.58 5.93 1.37
N ALA A 671 2.37 4.83 0.64
CA ALA A 671 1.32 3.88 0.96
C ALA A 671 1.48 3.29 2.37
N ALA A 672 2.72 2.93 2.76
CA ALA A 672 3.03 2.46 4.10
C ALA A 672 2.69 3.51 5.17
N THR A 673 3.15 4.76 4.99
CA THR A 673 2.86 5.86 5.94
C THR A 673 1.37 6.13 6.06
N LEU A 674 0.61 6.06 4.95
CA LEU A 674 -0.84 6.29 4.96
C LEU A 674 -1.59 5.20 5.75
N LEU A 675 -1.24 3.93 5.53
CA LEU A 675 -1.86 2.80 6.25
C LEU A 675 -1.53 2.83 7.74
N ASP A 676 -0.28 3.16 8.08
CA ASP A 676 0.15 3.39 9.45
C ASP A 676 -0.60 4.58 10.09
N TRP A 677 -0.80 5.69 9.36
CA TRP A 677 -1.56 6.84 9.83
C TRP A 677 -3.02 6.50 10.14
N PHE A 678 -3.66 5.66 9.31
CA PHE A 678 -4.98 5.11 9.62
C PHE A 678 -4.98 4.06 10.76
N GLY A 679 -3.80 3.58 11.17
CA GLY A 679 -3.62 2.58 12.20
C GLY A 679 -3.96 1.17 11.73
N VAL A 680 -3.91 0.89 10.43
CA VAL A 680 -4.17 -0.46 9.89
C VAL A 680 -3.00 -1.37 10.25
N PRO A 681 -3.22 -2.50 10.95
CA PRO A 681 -2.15 -3.46 11.24
C PRO A 681 -1.48 -3.97 9.96
N LYS A 682 -0.14 -3.98 9.93
CA LYS A 682 0.66 -4.40 8.77
C LYS A 682 0.26 -5.79 8.19
N PRO A 683 -0.05 -6.82 9.00
CA PRO A 683 -0.53 -8.10 8.47
C PRO A 683 -1.85 -8.03 7.69
N LEU A 684 -2.62 -6.95 7.83
CA LEU A 684 -3.88 -6.75 7.12
C LEU A 684 -3.74 -5.88 5.86
N TRP A 685 -2.53 -5.40 5.53
CA TRP A 685 -2.31 -4.55 4.36
C TRP A 685 -2.57 -5.31 3.05
N GLY A 686 -1.94 -6.48 2.86
CA GLY A 686 -2.14 -7.29 1.65
C GLY A 686 -1.70 -6.61 0.35
N LEU A 687 -0.65 -5.78 0.41
CA LEU A 687 -0.14 -4.97 -0.70
C LEU A 687 1.29 -5.37 -1.11
N GLY A 688 1.72 -6.59 -0.78
CA GLY A 688 3.01 -7.13 -1.20
C GLY A 688 4.13 -6.92 -0.19
N ASP A 689 5.30 -7.47 -0.49
CA ASP A 689 6.44 -7.55 0.42
C ASP A 689 7.29 -6.28 0.39
N ARG A 690 7.35 -5.59 -0.75
CA ARG A 690 8.09 -4.33 -0.87
C ARG A 690 7.54 -3.26 0.07
N ILE A 691 6.22 -3.07 0.10
CA ILE A 691 5.59 -2.13 1.01
C ILE A 691 5.71 -2.56 2.49
N ASN A 692 5.77 -3.86 2.78
CA ASN A 692 5.95 -4.33 4.17
C ASN A 692 7.29 -3.90 4.77
N VAL A 693 8.31 -3.70 3.95
CA VAL A 693 9.65 -3.24 4.38
C VAL A 693 9.89 -1.76 4.07
N ALA A 694 8.92 -1.06 3.47
CA ALA A 694 9.08 0.34 3.11
C ALA A 694 9.25 1.23 4.36
N PRO A 695 10.22 2.15 4.36
CA PRO A 695 10.35 3.14 5.43
C PRO A 695 9.17 4.13 5.40
N THR A 696 8.82 4.67 6.57
CA THR A 696 7.78 5.70 6.72
C THR A 696 8.43 7.05 7.05
N PHE A 697 7.71 8.15 6.79
CA PHE A 697 8.29 9.52 6.86
C PHE A 697 7.68 10.42 7.94
N GLU A 698 6.99 9.87 8.95
CA GLU A 698 6.45 10.67 10.06
C GLU A 698 7.51 11.50 10.81
N ALA A 699 8.79 11.10 10.71
CA ALA A 699 9.91 11.79 11.31
C ALA A 699 10.05 13.24 10.83
N VAL A 700 9.45 13.59 9.68
CA VAL A 700 9.43 14.94 9.12
C VAL A 700 8.77 15.98 10.04
N PHE A 701 7.89 15.53 10.94
CA PHE A 701 7.13 16.39 11.85
C PHE A 701 7.95 16.77 13.09
N GLU A 702 9.02 17.55 12.94
CA GLU A 702 9.92 17.92 14.03
C GLU A 702 9.49 19.13 14.87
N ALA A 703 8.46 19.87 14.45
CA ALA A 703 7.99 21.05 15.18
C ALA A 703 7.06 20.66 16.33
N ASP A 704 7.33 21.17 17.53
CA ASP A 704 6.50 20.99 18.72
C ASP A 704 5.22 21.85 18.69
N GLN A 705 5.24 22.94 17.91
CA GLN A 705 4.10 23.79 17.62
C GLN A 705 3.93 24.00 16.12
N ALA A 706 2.67 24.09 15.67
CA ALA A 706 2.37 24.48 14.31
C ALA A 706 2.90 25.89 14.04
N ARG A 707 3.75 26.01 13.02
CA ARG A 707 4.25 27.27 12.48
C ARG A 707 3.10 28.22 12.14
N THR A 708 3.32 29.49 12.45
CA THR A 708 2.38 30.58 12.14
C THR A 708 2.72 31.27 10.83
N ASP A 709 3.95 31.12 10.35
CA ASP A 709 4.35 31.56 9.03
C ASP A 709 3.83 30.56 7.97
N ALA A 710 3.43 31.10 6.83
CA ALA A 710 3.10 30.33 5.64
C ALA A 710 3.58 31.14 4.43
N PRO A 711 4.51 30.61 3.62
CA PRO A 711 5.09 31.38 2.52
C PRO A 711 4.02 31.75 1.49
N THR A 712 4.17 32.91 0.88
CA THR A 712 3.46 33.30 -0.35
C THR A 712 4.42 33.07 -1.50
N LEU A 713 4.01 32.23 -2.46
CA LEU A 713 4.83 31.87 -3.61
C LEU A 713 4.28 32.58 -4.85
N THR A 714 5.17 33.07 -5.70
CA THR A 714 4.82 33.71 -6.96
C THR A 714 5.10 32.73 -8.10
N PRO A 715 4.08 32.28 -8.84
CA PRO A 715 4.29 31.42 -10.00
C PRO A 715 5.23 32.09 -11.03
N PRO A 716 5.97 31.29 -11.81
CA PRO A 716 6.84 31.83 -12.85
C PRO A 716 6.01 32.44 -13.99
N TYR A 717 6.72 33.16 -14.85
CA TYR A 717 6.15 33.75 -16.07
C TYR A 717 7.04 33.40 -17.26
N ASP A 718 6.45 33.46 -18.45
CA ASP A 718 7.18 33.26 -19.69
C ASP A 718 6.52 34.02 -20.86
N LYS A 719 6.83 33.68 -22.11
CA LYS A 719 6.21 34.28 -23.29
C LYS A 719 4.70 34.03 -23.41
N SER A 720 4.22 32.84 -23.06
CA SER A 720 2.80 32.47 -23.17
C SER A 720 1.98 32.91 -21.95
N PHE A 721 2.66 33.07 -20.82
CA PHE A 721 2.11 33.44 -19.52
C PHE A 721 2.90 34.62 -18.94
N PRO A 722 2.77 35.83 -19.51
CA PRO A 722 3.51 37.00 -19.04
C PRO A 722 3.09 37.41 -17.62
N PRO A 723 3.93 38.18 -16.90
CA PRO A 723 3.57 38.72 -15.59
C PRO A 723 2.27 39.53 -15.66
N GLU A 724 1.41 39.41 -14.65
CA GLU A 724 0.27 40.31 -14.49
C GLU A 724 0.79 41.73 -14.25
N ARG A 725 0.23 42.72 -14.96
CA ARG A 725 0.70 44.12 -14.97
C ARG A 725 0.13 44.94 -13.83
#